data_AF-A0A2N2NSY9-F1
#
_entry.id   AF-A0A2N2NSY9-F1
#
_cell.length_a   1.000
_cell.length_b   1.000
_cell.length_c   1.000
_cell.angle_alpha   90.00
_cell.angle_beta   90.00
_cell.angle_gamma   90.00
#
_symmetry.space_group_name_H-M   'P 1'
#
loop_
_entity.id
_entity.type
_entity.pdbx_description
1 polymer ?
#
loop_
_entity_poly.entity_id
_entity_poly.type
_entity_poly.pdbx_seq_one_letter_code
_entity_poly.pdbx_strand_id
1 'polypeptide(L)'
;MNQSLLDQFRVQKWRVIVFFIVMTAVLAFYVYRLFSLQVIEGAAFLVQANENRIREISEPTQRGIIYDRNGFVLARNIASYNVVITPAFLPDVDTYNPNGDMQRIYRELSALIDIPVTTGNIDDEEAIKNFTPCYNDFGLKEIVYIGDTNAPFSPVQVKCDIDPETAMVIREKKSDWPGVDIEIVAVRDYPTGELTSEVIGFLGPIPASQVDYYEDLGFVANRDKVGYAGVEQYLDENLLGTNGKRVVEVDGAGQLIRDLEVPITAVPGNNIKLTIDTRLQAAAKTALLANMKKYNLLKGVEKYNVGAVIAMNPKTGEILALVSYPTFENNRLARIIPAYYYNQLQLDPRKPLFNHAISAEHPPGSVFKLAPAVGILNENVVRPETTIFDPGKITILEQFSPNDPGRQRDYVCYTYKDTGAGHGTVDFIKGVALSCDVYFYKVGGGYGDEVPIGLNIWRIGEYSKALGYGEITGIELPGEMKGLIPDPTWKRINVGENWSTGDTYIATMGQGYVLSTPIQVLVSFATIANDGIMMKPTLVKEILDAEGNVIQPFSPIQVRDITKDPVIQVYDENFRTTGEFKTVEPWVIEKNKEALREVVVDGTSALIFRGETVPSAGKTGTAEYCDNIAQEKNICFPGSWPAHAWYVGYAPYDDPEIAVVVFVYDGDEGAVLSGPVVRDILATYFALKAVDQGLDFNQ
;
A
#
# COMPACT_ATOMS: atom_id res chain seq x y z
N MET A 1 -36.00 77.63 -80.47
CA MET A 1 -36.37 76.77 -79.34
C MET A 1 -35.69 75.42 -79.53
N ASN A 2 -34.83 74.89 -78.66
CA ASN A 2 -34.29 75.40 -77.40
C ASN A 2 -32.91 74.73 -77.19
N GLN A 3 -31.84 75.51 -77.22
CA GLN A 3 -30.45 75.08 -76.93
C GLN A 3 -30.20 74.89 -75.41
N SER A 4 -31.24 74.77 -74.58
CA SER A 4 -31.15 74.93 -73.11
C SER A 4 -31.38 73.67 -72.28
N LEU A 5 -31.36 72.45 -72.86
CA LEU A 5 -31.55 71.20 -72.10
C LEU A 5 -30.30 70.32 -71.98
N LEU A 6 -29.19 70.66 -72.65
CA LEU A 6 -27.95 69.88 -72.60
C LEU A 6 -26.95 70.31 -71.52
N ASP A 7 -27.26 71.33 -70.72
CA ASP A 7 -26.34 71.87 -69.69
C ASP A 7 -26.70 71.46 -68.25
N GLN A 8 -27.74 70.63 -68.05
CA GLN A 8 -28.24 70.25 -66.71
C GLN A 8 -27.62 68.98 -66.10
N PHE A 9 -26.69 68.30 -66.78
CA PHE A 9 -26.02 67.11 -66.23
C PHE A 9 -24.48 67.17 -66.30
N ARG A 10 -23.88 68.35 -66.08
CA ARG A 10 -22.44 68.41 -65.79
C ARG A 10 -22.19 67.99 -64.35
N VAL A 11 -21.90 66.71 -64.14
CA VAL A 11 -21.36 66.22 -62.86
C VAL A 11 -20.10 67.02 -62.55
N GLN A 12 -20.10 67.78 -61.45
CA GLN A 12 -18.97 68.63 -61.07
C GLN A 12 -17.72 67.76 -60.86
N LYS A 13 -16.64 68.02 -61.61
CA LYS A 13 -15.41 67.19 -61.63
C LYS A 13 -14.86 66.87 -60.23
N TRP A 14 -14.97 67.82 -59.28
CA TRP A 14 -14.56 67.62 -57.89
C TRP A 14 -15.33 66.48 -57.18
N ARG A 15 -16.63 66.31 -57.44
CA ARG A 15 -17.43 65.22 -56.83
C ARG A 15 -16.99 63.84 -57.33
N VAL A 16 -16.62 63.74 -58.61
CA VAL A 16 -16.06 62.50 -59.20
C VAL A 16 -14.69 62.21 -58.59
N ILE A 17 -13.84 63.23 -58.43
CA ILE A 17 -12.52 63.08 -57.80
C ILE A 17 -12.64 62.64 -56.34
N VAL A 18 -13.54 63.25 -55.56
CA VAL A 18 -13.79 62.85 -54.17
C VAL A 18 -14.28 61.41 -54.09
N PHE A 19 -15.21 61.01 -54.96
CA PHE A 19 -15.67 59.63 -55.04
C PHE A 19 -14.52 58.66 -55.33
N PHE A 20 -13.65 58.98 -56.30
CA PHE A 20 -12.47 58.16 -56.60
C PHE A 20 -11.48 58.09 -55.44
N ILE A 21 -11.25 59.20 -54.72
CA ILE A 21 -10.37 59.21 -53.54
C ILE A 21 -10.93 58.32 -52.44
N VAL A 22 -12.22 58.45 -52.13
CA VAL A 22 -12.89 57.62 -51.12
C VAL A 22 -12.86 56.16 -51.53
N MET A 23 -13.17 55.85 -52.79
CA MET A 23 -13.13 54.48 -53.32
C MET A 23 -11.70 53.89 -53.25
N THR A 24 -10.68 54.68 -53.61
CA THR A 24 -9.27 54.24 -53.54
C THR A 24 -8.83 54.03 -52.10
N ALA A 25 -9.24 54.90 -51.17
CA ALA A 25 -8.94 54.75 -49.74
C ALA A 25 -9.58 53.48 -49.15
N VAL A 26 -10.83 53.18 -49.53
CA VAL A 26 -11.51 51.94 -49.12
C VAL A 26 -10.81 50.70 -49.69
N LEU A 27 -10.43 50.72 -50.98
CA LEU A 27 -9.65 49.63 -51.59
C LEU A 27 -8.29 49.45 -50.91
N ALA A 28 -7.57 50.55 -50.64
CA ALA A 28 -6.30 50.50 -49.93
C ALA A 28 -6.45 49.93 -48.51
N PHE A 29 -7.54 50.26 -47.81
CA PHE A 29 -7.86 49.68 -46.51
C PHE A 29 -8.08 48.16 -46.61
N TYR A 30 -8.83 47.68 -47.60
CA TYR A 30 -9.03 46.23 -47.79
C TYR A 30 -7.73 45.51 -48.16
N VAL A 31 -6.88 46.10 -49.02
CA VAL A 31 -5.56 45.53 -49.36
C VAL A 31 -4.67 45.47 -48.12
N TYR A 32 -4.65 46.54 -47.31
CA TYR A 32 -3.94 46.55 -46.04
C TYR A 32 -4.47 45.50 -45.09
N ARG A 33 -5.79 45.37 -44.95
CA ARG A 33 -6.41 44.37 -44.07
C ARG A 33 -6.09 42.95 -44.54
N LEU A 34 -6.11 42.69 -45.85
CA LEU A 34 -5.73 41.40 -46.43
C LEU A 34 -4.26 41.09 -46.17
N PHE A 35 -3.36 42.07 -46.35
CA PHE A 35 -1.94 41.91 -46.04
C PHE A 35 -1.71 41.66 -44.54
N SER A 36 -2.44 42.36 -43.67
CA SER A 36 -2.41 42.13 -42.22
C SER A 36 -2.80 40.69 -41.88
N LEU A 37 -3.93 40.20 -42.41
CA LEU A 37 -4.41 38.85 -42.11
C LEU A 37 -3.54 37.76 -42.73
N GLN A 38 -3.05 37.93 -43.96
CA GLN A 38 -2.30 36.88 -44.66
C GLN A 38 -0.80 36.88 -44.36
N VAL A 39 -0.19 38.03 -44.09
CA VAL A 39 1.27 38.17 -43.97
C VAL A 39 1.70 38.47 -42.55
N ILE A 40 1.06 39.44 -41.88
CA ILE A 40 1.43 39.82 -40.49
C ILE A 40 0.94 38.74 -39.51
N GLU A 41 -0.34 38.37 -39.60
CA GLU A 41 -0.99 37.40 -38.70
C GLU A 41 -1.05 36.00 -39.31
N GLY A 42 -0.59 35.81 -40.55
CA GLY A 42 -0.73 34.56 -41.29
C GLY A 42 -0.08 33.36 -40.61
N ALA A 43 1.10 33.55 -40.02
CA ALA A 43 1.77 32.49 -39.25
C ALA A 43 0.95 32.05 -38.03
N ALA A 44 0.33 33.00 -37.32
CA ALA A 44 -0.52 32.70 -36.16
C ALA A 44 -1.82 31.99 -36.57
N PHE A 45 -2.49 32.43 -37.65
CA PHE A 45 -3.69 31.76 -38.15
C PHE A 45 -3.39 30.38 -38.73
N LEU A 46 -2.20 30.16 -39.29
CA LEU A 46 -1.80 28.84 -39.78
C LEU A 46 -1.53 27.87 -38.62
N VAL A 47 -0.95 28.34 -37.51
CA VAL A 47 -0.85 27.54 -36.27
C VAL A 47 -2.24 27.20 -35.74
N GLN A 48 -3.16 28.16 -35.62
CA GLN A 48 -4.54 27.91 -35.19
C GLN A 48 -5.29 26.96 -36.14
N ALA A 49 -5.10 27.09 -37.45
CA ALA A 49 -5.71 26.18 -38.43
C ALA A 49 -5.14 24.77 -38.33
N ASN A 50 -3.85 24.63 -38.03
CA ASN A 50 -3.22 23.35 -37.75
C ASN A 50 -3.70 22.76 -36.41
N GLU A 51 -3.80 23.55 -35.34
CA GLU A 51 -4.36 23.10 -34.05
C GLU A 51 -5.80 22.59 -34.20
N ASN A 52 -6.59 23.19 -35.09
CA ASN A 52 -7.96 22.74 -35.36
C ASN A 52 -8.04 21.47 -36.23
N ARG A 53 -6.95 21.10 -36.94
CA ARG A 53 -6.95 19.98 -37.89
C ARG A 53 -6.02 18.83 -37.46
N ILE A 54 -5.10 19.08 -36.55
CA ILE A 54 -4.15 18.10 -36.03
C ILE A 54 -4.67 17.62 -34.69
N ARG A 55 -4.89 16.32 -34.55
CA ARG A 55 -5.23 15.69 -33.29
C ARG A 55 -4.13 14.72 -32.90
N GLU A 56 -3.65 14.82 -31.68
CA GLU A 56 -2.80 13.81 -31.08
C GLU A 56 -3.68 12.78 -30.38
N ILE A 57 -3.48 11.50 -30.69
CA ILE A 57 -4.17 10.37 -30.10
C ILE A 57 -3.12 9.54 -29.36
N SER A 58 -3.26 9.46 -28.04
CA SER A 58 -2.50 8.54 -27.20
C SER A 58 -3.09 7.14 -27.36
N GLU A 59 -2.27 6.14 -27.67
CA GLU A 59 -2.68 4.73 -27.72
C GLU A 59 -2.33 4.06 -26.39
N PRO A 60 -3.30 3.47 -25.67
CA PRO A 60 -3.06 2.94 -24.33
C PRO A 60 -2.09 1.76 -24.36
N THR A 61 -1.20 1.72 -23.40
CA THR A 61 -0.30 0.59 -23.18
C THR A 61 -0.94 -0.50 -22.31
N GLN A 62 -0.28 -1.65 -22.24
CA GLN A 62 -0.64 -2.74 -21.35
C GLN A 62 0.20 -2.68 -20.08
N ARG A 63 -0.48 -2.62 -18.94
CA ARG A 63 0.17 -2.67 -17.63
C ARG A 63 0.79 -4.05 -17.38
N GLY A 64 1.95 -4.10 -16.76
CA GLY A 64 2.62 -5.37 -16.41
C GLY A 64 1.79 -6.29 -15.51
N ILE A 65 1.99 -7.60 -15.64
CA ILE A 65 1.33 -8.65 -14.86
C ILE A 65 2.12 -8.89 -13.56
N ILE A 66 1.41 -9.15 -12.46
CA ILE A 66 2.01 -9.48 -11.17
C ILE A 66 1.81 -10.97 -10.89
N TYR A 67 2.89 -11.67 -10.57
CA TYR A 67 2.91 -13.10 -10.26
C TYR A 67 3.39 -13.35 -8.83
N ASP A 68 2.99 -14.47 -8.24
CA ASP A 68 3.61 -15.02 -7.03
C ASP A 68 4.95 -15.70 -7.36
N ARG A 69 5.65 -16.19 -6.34
CA ARG A 69 6.96 -16.85 -6.50
C ARG A 69 6.93 -18.12 -7.36
N ASN A 70 5.75 -18.74 -7.49
CA ASN A 70 5.48 -20.00 -8.19
C ASN A 70 4.85 -19.78 -9.58
N GLY A 71 4.63 -18.53 -10.00
CA GLY A 71 4.03 -18.17 -11.29
C GLY A 71 2.50 -18.08 -11.27
N PHE A 72 1.85 -18.13 -10.10
CA PHE A 72 0.42 -17.86 -9.97
C PHE A 72 0.14 -16.37 -10.22
N VAL A 73 -0.89 -16.06 -11.01
CA VAL A 73 -1.21 -14.68 -11.38
C VAL A 73 -1.97 -13.98 -10.26
N LEU A 74 -1.42 -12.87 -9.77
CA LEU A 74 -1.98 -12.04 -8.69
C LEU A 74 -2.69 -10.79 -9.23
N ALA A 75 -2.20 -10.24 -10.35
CA ALA A 75 -2.85 -9.15 -11.07
C ALA A 75 -2.56 -9.27 -12.56
N ARG A 76 -3.59 -9.19 -13.40
CA ARG A 76 -3.48 -9.23 -14.87
C ARG A 76 -4.46 -8.25 -15.52
N ASN A 77 -4.40 -8.15 -16.83
CA ASN A 77 -5.39 -7.41 -17.60
C ASN A 77 -6.30 -8.38 -18.36
N ILE A 78 -7.61 -8.16 -18.27
CA ILE A 78 -8.64 -8.88 -19.04
C ILE A 78 -9.34 -7.91 -19.98
N ALA A 79 -9.90 -8.43 -21.07
CA ALA A 79 -10.73 -7.64 -21.97
C ALA A 79 -12.09 -7.34 -21.33
N SER A 80 -12.47 -6.07 -21.31
CA SER A 80 -13.83 -5.60 -21.05
C SER A 80 -14.45 -5.18 -22.37
N TYR A 81 -15.62 -5.75 -22.68
CA TYR A 81 -16.38 -5.45 -23.88
C TYR A 81 -17.41 -4.37 -23.56
N ASN A 82 -17.24 -3.19 -24.15
CA ASN A 82 -18.12 -2.05 -23.94
C ASN A 82 -18.92 -1.80 -25.21
N VAL A 83 -20.23 -1.71 -25.08
CA VAL A 83 -21.12 -1.30 -26.16
C VAL A 83 -20.98 0.20 -26.33
N VAL A 84 -20.59 0.61 -27.52
CA VAL A 84 -20.46 2.01 -27.89
C VAL A 84 -21.42 2.35 -29.02
N ILE A 85 -21.89 3.59 -29.02
CA ILE A 85 -22.67 4.15 -30.11
C ILE A 85 -21.96 5.40 -30.60
N THR A 86 -21.74 5.51 -31.91
CA THR A 86 -21.29 6.73 -32.58
C THR A 86 -22.51 7.44 -33.18
N PRO A 87 -22.99 8.54 -32.57
CA PRO A 87 -24.24 9.19 -32.98
C PRO A 87 -24.30 9.54 -34.47
N ALA A 88 -23.22 10.09 -35.03
CA ALA A 88 -23.14 10.49 -36.44
C ALA A 88 -23.28 9.33 -37.45
N PHE A 89 -23.12 8.10 -37.00
CA PHE A 89 -23.25 6.90 -37.84
C PHE A 89 -24.62 6.23 -37.69
N LEU A 90 -25.46 6.70 -36.77
CA LEU A 90 -26.84 6.22 -36.69
C LEU A 90 -27.66 6.71 -37.90
N PRO A 91 -28.70 5.96 -38.30
CA PRO A 91 -29.59 6.41 -39.38
C PRO A 91 -30.32 7.69 -38.98
N ASP A 92 -30.45 8.65 -39.90
CA ASP A 92 -31.21 9.88 -39.67
C ASP A 92 -32.65 9.59 -39.25
N VAL A 93 -33.22 10.50 -38.45
CA VAL A 93 -34.64 10.45 -38.07
C VAL A 93 -35.47 10.78 -39.31
N ASP A 94 -35.90 9.75 -40.03
CA ASP A 94 -36.72 9.91 -41.22
C ASP A 94 -38.04 10.60 -40.86
N THR A 95 -38.27 11.77 -41.43
CA THR A 95 -39.42 12.64 -41.12
C THR A 95 -40.75 11.98 -41.53
N TYR A 96 -40.68 10.93 -42.36
CA TYR A 96 -41.82 10.14 -42.82
C TYR A 96 -42.01 8.80 -42.08
N ASN A 97 -41.05 8.38 -41.24
CA ASN A 97 -41.16 7.16 -40.45
C ASN A 97 -40.66 7.36 -39.00
N PRO A 98 -41.53 7.85 -38.09
CA PRO A 98 -41.20 8.04 -36.67
C PRO A 98 -40.89 6.71 -35.92
N ASN A 99 -41.09 5.55 -36.57
CA ASN A 99 -40.70 4.22 -36.11
C ASN A 99 -39.40 3.71 -36.79
N GLY A 100 -38.58 4.61 -37.33
CA GLY A 100 -37.44 4.34 -38.22
C GLY A 100 -36.37 3.38 -37.71
N ASP A 101 -35.36 3.15 -38.56
CA ASP A 101 -34.28 2.18 -38.34
C ASP A 101 -33.55 2.42 -37.00
N MET A 102 -33.35 3.68 -36.59
CA MET A 102 -32.78 4.03 -35.28
C MET A 102 -33.60 3.48 -34.10
N GLN A 103 -34.93 3.58 -34.15
CA GLN A 103 -35.81 3.08 -33.09
C GLN A 103 -35.88 1.55 -33.07
N ARG A 104 -35.63 0.88 -34.20
CA ARG A 104 -35.44 -0.58 -34.27
C ARG A 104 -34.14 -0.97 -33.59
N ILE A 105 -33.03 -0.31 -33.96
CA ILE A 105 -31.70 -0.53 -33.37
C ILE A 105 -31.76 -0.40 -31.85
N TYR A 106 -32.33 0.69 -31.33
CA TYR A 106 -32.47 0.87 -29.88
C TYR A 106 -33.30 -0.22 -29.21
N ARG A 107 -34.42 -0.65 -29.80
CA ARG A 107 -35.25 -1.71 -29.21
C ARG A 107 -34.55 -3.05 -29.17
N GLU A 108 -33.88 -3.44 -30.25
CA GLU A 108 -33.15 -4.71 -30.28
C GLU A 108 -31.90 -4.67 -29.38
N LEU A 109 -31.16 -3.56 -29.38
CA LEU A 109 -29.99 -3.39 -28.53
C LEU A 109 -30.37 -3.38 -27.05
N SER A 110 -31.43 -2.64 -26.69
CA SER A 110 -32.00 -2.57 -25.34
C SER A 110 -32.31 -3.96 -24.78
N ALA A 111 -32.89 -4.84 -25.60
CA ALA A 111 -33.21 -6.21 -25.21
C ALA A 111 -31.98 -7.10 -24.97
N LEU A 112 -30.84 -6.80 -25.62
CA LEU A 112 -29.59 -7.54 -25.41
C LEU A 112 -28.80 -7.06 -24.20
N ILE A 113 -28.79 -5.75 -23.92
CA ILE A 113 -27.88 -5.15 -22.92
C ILE A 113 -28.58 -4.73 -21.62
N ASP A 114 -29.90 -4.95 -21.53
CA ASP A 114 -30.75 -4.63 -20.39
C ASP A 114 -30.67 -3.16 -19.97
N ILE A 115 -30.71 -2.26 -20.97
CA ILE A 115 -30.82 -0.80 -20.77
C ILE A 115 -32.12 -0.35 -21.42
N PRO A 116 -33.00 0.40 -20.73
CA PRO A 116 -34.23 0.90 -21.33
C PRO A 116 -33.95 1.84 -22.51
N VAL A 117 -34.81 1.84 -23.53
CA VAL A 117 -34.64 2.76 -24.68
C VAL A 117 -34.72 4.24 -24.24
N THR A 118 -35.54 4.54 -23.24
CA THR A 118 -35.71 5.88 -22.66
C THR A 118 -36.21 5.75 -21.22
N THR A 119 -35.83 6.69 -20.37
CA THR A 119 -36.34 6.81 -18.99
C THR A 119 -37.29 8.01 -18.82
N GLY A 120 -37.51 8.79 -19.88
CA GLY A 120 -38.58 9.80 -19.97
C GLY A 120 -38.21 11.20 -19.50
N ASN A 121 -36.97 11.45 -19.03
CA ASN A 121 -36.47 12.77 -18.64
C ASN A 121 -35.19 13.10 -19.41
N ILE A 122 -35.30 13.95 -20.44
CA ILE A 122 -34.17 14.38 -21.29
C ILE A 122 -33.66 15.79 -20.90
N ASP A 123 -34.43 16.51 -20.07
CA ASP A 123 -34.21 17.93 -19.77
C ASP A 123 -33.60 18.19 -18.37
N ASP A 124 -33.14 17.15 -17.67
CA ASP A 124 -32.49 17.30 -16.37
C ASP A 124 -31.03 17.74 -16.54
N GLU A 125 -30.81 19.06 -16.56
CA GLU A 125 -29.47 19.66 -16.67
C GLU A 125 -28.48 19.16 -15.60
N GLU A 126 -28.97 18.79 -14.41
CA GLU A 126 -28.12 18.29 -13.32
C GLU A 126 -27.70 16.85 -13.59
N ALA A 127 -28.60 16.03 -14.13
CA ALA A 127 -28.30 14.66 -14.54
C ALA A 127 -27.32 14.63 -15.74
N ILE A 128 -27.45 15.54 -16.71
CA ILE A 128 -26.52 15.65 -17.85
C ILE A 128 -25.11 16.03 -17.38
N LYS A 129 -24.98 16.96 -16.43
CA LYS A 129 -23.68 17.36 -15.86
C LYS A 129 -22.97 16.23 -15.11
N ASN A 130 -23.72 15.33 -14.50
CA ASN A 130 -23.20 14.18 -13.76
C ASN A 130 -23.13 12.89 -14.60
N PHE A 131 -23.27 13.00 -15.92
CA PHE A 131 -23.22 11.85 -16.82
C PHE A 131 -21.85 11.15 -16.73
N THR A 132 -21.86 9.92 -16.21
CA THR A 132 -20.72 9.01 -16.27
C THR A 132 -21.08 7.88 -17.23
N PRO A 133 -20.31 7.66 -18.31
CA PRO A 133 -20.56 6.56 -19.23
C PRO A 133 -20.66 5.21 -18.50
N CYS A 134 -21.58 4.36 -18.93
CA CYS A 134 -21.89 3.04 -18.33
C CYS A 134 -22.41 3.00 -16.87
N TYR A 135 -22.29 4.08 -16.10
CA TYR A 135 -22.70 4.16 -14.69
C TYR A 135 -23.69 5.31 -14.50
N ASN A 136 -24.88 5.15 -15.07
CA ASN A 136 -25.95 6.12 -15.04
C ASN A 136 -27.31 5.40 -15.17
N ASP A 137 -28.39 6.12 -14.86
CA ASP A 137 -29.77 5.63 -14.94
C ASP A 137 -30.46 6.08 -16.23
N PHE A 138 -29.70 6.46 -17.27
CA PHE A 138 -30.26 6.94 -18.53
C PHE A 138 -30.63 5.79 -19.47
N GLY A 139 -31.62 6.06 -20.32
CA GLY A 139 -31.91 5.18 -21.44
C GLY A 139 -30.97 5.44 -22.63
N LEU A 140 -31.05 4.57 -23.63
CA LEU A 140 -30.24 4.66 -24.85
C LEU A 140 -30.34 6.03 -25.53
N LYS A 141 -31.56 6.59 -25.61
CA LYS A 141 -31.80 7.87 -26.30
C LYS A 141 -31.09 9.02 -25.60
N GLU A 142 -31.17 9.08 -24.28
CA GLU A 142 -30.55 10.14 -23.49
C GLU A 142 -29.02 10.06 -23.59
N ILE A 143 -28.44 8.86 -23.51
CA ILE A 143 -27.00 8.64 -23.66
C ILE A 143 -26.51 9.10 -25.05
N VAL A 144 -27.21 8.70 -26.11
CA VAL A 144 -26.84 9.07 -27.49
C VAL A 144 -27.00 10.57 -27.72
N TYR A 145 -28.05 11.19 -27.18
CA TYR A 145 -28.26 12.64 -27.27
C TYR A 145 -27.11 13.43 -26.61
N ILE A 146 -26.65 12.99 -25.44
CA ILE A 146 -25.47 13.58 -24.77
C ILE A 146 -24.21 13.40 -25.63
N GLY A 147 -24.02 12.22 -26.24
CA GLY A 147 -22.91 11.98 -27.18
C GLY A 147 -22.95 12.88 -28.42
N ASP A 148 -24.12 13.02 -29.03
CA ASP A 148 -24.35 13.79 -30.26
C ASP A 148 -24.10 15.28 -30.04
N THR A 149 -24.57 15.82 -28.91
CA THR A 149 -24.37 17.23 -28.55
C THR A 149 -22.92 17.60 -28.24
N ASN A 150 -22.14 16.66 -27.70
CA ASN A 150 -20.75 16.91 -27.32
C ASN A 150 -19.76 16.65 -28.47
N ALA A 151 -19.83 15.47 -29.09
CA ALA A 151 -18.93 15.05 -30.15
C ALA A 151 -19.56 13.94 -31.02
N PRO A 152 -20.36 14.28 -32.05
CA PRO A 152 -21.15 13.32 -32.83
C PRO A 152 -20.39 12.14 -33.42
N PHE A 153 -19.11 12.32 -33.76
CA PHE A 153 -18.24 11.30 -34.36
C PHE A 153 -17.40 10.54 -33.33
N SER A 154 -17.50 10.90 -32.05
CA SER A 154 -16.87 10.14 -30.97
C SER A 154 -17.84 9.08 -30.45
N PRO A 155 -17.39 7.83 -30.25
CA PRO A 155 -18.21 6.81 -29.63
C PRO A 155 -18.54 7.20 -28.17
N VAL A 156 -19.81 7.08 -27.78
CA VAL A 156 -20.25 7.14 -26.38
C VAL A 156 -20.48 5.73 -25.85
N GLN A 157 -19.91 5.41 -24.69
CA GLN A 157 -20.11 4.12 -24.04
C GLN A 157 -21.49 4.07 -23.38
N VAL A 158 -22.25 3.03 -23.72
CA VAL A 158 -23.63 2.85 -23.29
C VAL A 158 -23.73 1.82 -22.18
N LYS A 159 -23.16 0.63 -22.40
CA LYS A 159 -23.06 -0.45 -21.42
C LYS A 159 -21.63 -0.97 -21.44
N CYS A 160 -21.00 -1.04 -20.27
CA CYS A 160 -19.67 -1.60 -20.13
C CYS A 160 -19.74 -3.01 -19.58
N ASP A 161 -18.74 -3.81 -19.90
CA ASP A 161 -18.59 -5.19 -19.45
C ASP A 161 -19.79 -6.09 -19.74
N ILE A 162 -20.18 -6.13 -21.00
CA ILE A 162 -21.10 -7.17 -21.46
C ILE A 162 -20.33 -8.50 -21.60
N ASP A 163 -21.06 -9.61 -21.51
CA ASP A 163 -20.48 -10.92 -21.71
C ASP A 163 -19.92 -11.08 -23.15
N PRO A 164 -18.85 -11.88 -23.33
CA PRO A 164 -18.22 -12.08 -24.63
C PRO A 164 -19.21 -12.57 -25.70
N GLU A 165 -20.18 -13.41 -25.33
CA GLU A 165 -21.19 -13.94 -26.25
C GLU A 165 -22.11 -12.83 -26.77
N THR A 166 -22.64 -11.97 -25.90
CA THR A 166 -23.43 -10.78 -26.28
C THR A 166 -22.60 -9.84 -27.13
N ALA A 167 -21.32 -9.63 -26.82
CA ALA A 167 -20.43 -8.80 -27.61
C ALA A 167 -20.25 -9.35 -29.05
N MET A 168 -20.15 -10.67 -29.20
CA MET A 168 -20.10 -11.32 -30.51
C MET A 168 -21.40 -11.13 -31.29
N VAL A 169 -22.56 -11.27 -30.64
CA VAL A 169 -23.89 -11.04 -31.27
C VAL A 169 -24.03 -9.61 -31.77
N ILE A 170 -23.62 -8.62 -30.97
CA ILE A 170 -23.66 -7.20 -31.36
C ILE A 170 -22.72 -6.95 -32.55
N ARG A 171 -21.50 -7.52 -32.53
CA ARG A 171 -20.54 -7.40 -33.64
C ARG A 171 -21.03 -8.04 -34.93
N GLU A 172 -21.75 -9.16 -34.87
CA GLU A 172 -22.35 -9.81 -36.04
C GLU A 172 -23.39 -8.88 -36.70
N LYS A 173 -24.17 -8.17 -35.88
CA LYS A 173 -25.20 -7.22 -36.34
C LYS A 173 -24.66 -5.85 -36.75
N LYS A 174 -23.35 -5.62 -36.74
CA LYS A 174 -22.74 -4.33 -37.09
C LYS A 174 -23.15 -3.80 -38.47
N SER A 175 -23.40 -4.69 -39.43
CA SER A 175 -23.92 -4.29 -40.76
C SER A 175 -25.36 -3.78 -40.72
N ASP A 176 -26.19 -4.31 -39.81
CA ASP A 176 -27.60 -3.93 -39.65
C ASP A 176 -27.80 -2.76 -38.68
N TRP A 177 -26.82 -2.53 -37.80
CA TRP A 177 -26.83 -1.50 -36.76
C TRP A 177 -25.71 -0.47 -36.98
N PRO A 178 -25.83 0.37 -38.01
CA PRO A 178 -24.83 1.41 -38.27
C PRO A 178 -24.72 2.32 -37.04
N GLY A 179 -23.48 2.59 -36.64
CA GLY A 179 -23.14 3.37 -35.45
C GLY A 179 -23.06 2.60 -34.14
N VAL A 180 -23.49 1.34 -34.07
CA VAL A 180 -23.29 0.48 -32.87
C VAL A 180 -22.03 -0.36 -33.07
N ASP A 181 -21.14 -0.38 -32.08
CA ASP A 181 -19.94 -1.20 -32.10
C ASP A 181 -19.57 -1.71 -30.69
N ILE A 182 -18.58 -2.60 -30.64
CA ILE A 182 -17.95 -3.03 -29.39
C ILE A 182 -16.55 -2.45 -29.29
N GLU A 183 -16.34 -1.65 -28.25
CA GLU A 183 -15.02 -1.20 -27.82
C GLU A 183 -14.45 -2.23 -26.84
N ILE A 184 -13.21 -2.67 -27.11
CA ILE A 184 -12.49 -3.61 -26.25
C ILE A 184 -11.45 -2.83 -25.48
N VAL A 185 -11.62 -2.74 -24.16
CA VAL A 185 -10.67 -2.05 -23.27
C VAL A 185 -10.03 -3.04 -22.30
N ALA A 186 -8.76 -2.82 -21.96
CA ALA A 186 -8.08 -3.62 -20.95
C ALA A 186 -8.48 -3.14 -19.54
N VAL A 187 -8.95 -4.06 -18.71
CA VAL A 187 -9.31 -3.80 -17.31
C VAL A 187 -8.45 -4.68 -16.40
N ARG A 188 -8.02 -4.11 -15.28
CA ARG A 188 -7.27 -4.86 -14.27
C ARG A 188 -8.15 -5.91 -13.58
N ASP A 189 -7.62 -7.11 -13.41
CA ASP A 189 -8.24 -8.26 -12.76
C ASP A 189 -7.28 -8.79 -11.69
N TYR A 190 -7.81 -9.05 -10.50
CA TYR A 190 -7.06 -9.55 -9.35
C TYR A 190 -7.58 -10.94 -8.96
N PRO A 191 -7.06 -12.04 -9.53
CA PRO A 191 -7.63 -13.38 -9.32
C PRO A 191 -7.71 -13.82 -7.86
N THR A 192 -6.83 -13.31 -7.00
CA THR A 192 -6.77 -13.61 -5.57
C THR A 192 -7.67 -12.71 -4.72
N GLY A 193 -8.15 -11.58 -5.25
CA GLY A 193 -9.00 -10.62 -4.54
C GLY A 193 -8.50 -10.31 -3.12
N GLU A 194 -9.42 -10.38 -2.16
CA GLU A 194 -9.20 -10.18 -0.72
C GLU A 194 -8.03 -10.96 -0.11
N LEU A 195 -7.54 -12.04 -0.74
CA LEU A 195 -6.42 -12.82 -0.20
C LEU A 195 -5.09 -12.05 -0.21
N THR A 196 -4.90 -11.15 -1.18
CA THR A 196 -3.65 -10.43 -1.37
C THR A 196 -3.82 -8.92 -1.55
N SER A 197 -5.02 -8.38 -1.35
CA SER A 197 -5.34 -6.96 -1.58
C SER A 197 -4.40 -5.99 -0.84
N GLU A 198 -3.99 -6.31 0.38
CA GLU A 198 -3.08 -5.48 1.18
C GLU A 198 -1.64 -5.44 0.66
N VAL A 199 -1.24 -6.46 -0.10
CA VAL A 199 0.07 -6.54 -0.77
C VAL A 199 -0.03 -5.90 -2.14
N ILE A 200 -1.02 -6.31 -2.95
CA ILE A 200 -1.13 -5.91 -4.35
C ILE A 200 -1.67 -4.50 -4.49
N GLY A 201 -2.69 -4.16 -3.70
CA GLY A 201 -3.39 -2.88 -3.79
C GLY A 201 -4.43 -2.85 -4.91
N PHE A 202 -4.70 -1.66 -5.41
CA PHE A 202 -5.67 -1.40 -6.47
C PHE A 202 -5.27 -0.17 -7.31
N LEU A 203 -5.94 0.02 -8.45
CA LEU A 203 -5.73 1.16 -9.33
C LEU A 203 -6.82 2.22 -9.13
N GLY A 204 -6.49 3.47 -9.39
CA GLY A 204 -7.43 4.59 -9.42
C GLY A 204 -7.19 5.50 -10.63
N PRO A 205 -8.10 6.46 -10.87
CA PRO A 205 -7.90 7.48 -11.90
C PRO A 205 -6.65 8.32 -11.59
N ILE A 206 -6.08 9.00 -12.58
CA ILE A 206 -4.95 9.90 -12.33
C ILE A 206 -5.38 11.02 -11.35
N PRO A 207 -4.71 11.20 -10.19
CA PRO A 207 -5.05 12.25 -9.24
C PRO A 207 -4.94 13.63 -9.88
N ALA A 208 -5.88 14.54 -9.58
CA ALA A 208 -5.86 15.91 -10.09
C ALA A 208 -4.55 16.65 -9.82
N SER A 209 -3.86 16.33 -8.72
CA SER A 209 -2.55 16.90 -8.36
C SER A 209 -1.38 16.38 -9.18
N GLN A 210 -1.57 15.33 -9.99
CA GLN A 210 -0.54 14.66 -10.77
C GLN A 210 -0.86 14.60 -12.27
N VAL A 211 -1.94 15.26 -12.72
CA VAL A 211 -2.37 15.26 -14.12
C VAL A 211 -1.24 15.70 -15.05
N ASP A 212 -0.64 16.86 -14.80
CA ASP A 212 0.44 17.41 -15.64
C ASP A 212 1.61 16.41 -15.79
N TYR A 213 2.00 15.75 -14.70
CA TYR A 213 3.08 14.75 -14.71
C TYR A 213 2.76 13.55 -15.61
N TYR A 214 1.54 13.02 -15.53
CA TYR A 214 1.14 11.86 -16.34
C TYR A 214 0.82 12.23 -17.79
N GLU A 215 0.26 13.41 -18.04
CA GLU A 215 0.03 13.91 -19.41
C GLU A 215 1.35 14.17 -20.14
N ASP A 216 2.37 14.68 -19.45
CA ASP A 216 3.74 14.82 -19.98
C ASP A 216 4.37 13.46 -20.35
N LEU A 217 3.97 12.38 -19.67
CA LEU A 217 4.35 11.00 -19.99
C LEU A 217 3.48 10.36 -21.10
N GLY A 218 2.49 11.09 -21.64
CA GLY A 218 1.60 10.63 -22.71
C GLY A 218 0.37 9.85 -22.23
N PHE A 219 0.08 9.88 -20.93
CA PHE A 219 -1.16 9.32 -20.36
C PHE A 219 -2.33 10.28 -20.47
N VAL A 220 -3.55 9.73 -20.43
CA VAL A 220 -4.80 10.48 -20.56
C VAL A 220 -5.55 10.39 -19.23
N ALA A 221 -5.71 11.52 -18.53
CA ALA A 221 -6.26 11.59 -17.17
C ALA A 221 -7.61 10.88 -16.99
N ASN A 222 -8.50 10.97 -17.97
CA ASN A 222 -9.85 10.39 -17.93
C ASN A 222 -9.95 8.96 -18.48
N ARG A 223 -8.83 8.32 -18.84
CA ARG A 223 -8.78 6.96 -19.40
C ARG A 223 -7.82 6.06 -18.62
N ASP A 224 -6.60 6.55 -18.41
CA ASP A 224 -5.51 5.79 -17.83
C ASP A 224 -5.59 5.80 -16.30
N LYS A 225 -5.04 4.75 -15.70
CA LYS A 225 -5.11 4.52 -14.25
C LYS A 225 -3.73 4.27 -13.67
N VAL A 226 -3.57 4.67 -12.42
CA VAL A 226 -2.32 4.61 -11.66
C VAL A 226 -2.52 3.85 -10.36
N GLY A 227 -1.43 3.37 -9.77
CA GLY A 227 -1.48 2.62 -8.52
C GLY A 227 -1.89 3.50 -7.33
N TYR A 228 -2.84 3.04 -6.52
CA TYR A 228 -3.34 3.77 -5.35
C TYR A 228 -2.95 3.12 -4.01
N ALA A 229 -2.55 1.85 -4.05
CA ALA A 229 -2.10 1.11 -2.87
C ALA A 229 -1.14 -0.01 -3.27
N GLY A 230 -0.45 -0.58 -2.27
CA GLY A 230 0.33 -1.82 -2.40
C GLY A 230 1.44 -1.75 -3.46
N VAL A 231 1.77 -2.91 -4.01
CA VAL A 231 2.73 -3.08 -5.10
C VAL A 231 2.32 -2.31 -6.36
N GLU A 232 1.01 -2.21 -6.63
CA GLU A 232 0.50 -1.43 -7.77
C GLU A 232 0.94 0.04 -7.69
N GLN A 233 0.96 0.64 -6.49
CA GLN A 233 1.44 2.01 -6.28
C GLN A 233 2.97 2.09 -6.17
N TYR A 234 3.61 1.18 -5.45
CA TYR A 234 5.05 1.29 -5.21
C TYR A 234 5.87 1.02 -6.47
N LEU A 235 5.48 0.04 -7.29
CA LEU A 235 6.15 -0.33 -8.53
C LEU A 235 5.43 0.23 -9.77
N ASP A 236 4.71 1.35 -9.62
CA ASP A 236 3.89 1.90 -10.69
C ASP A 236 4.73 2.24 -11.93
N GLU A 237 5.92 2.81 -11.74
CA GLU A 237 6.87 3.12 -12.81
C GLU A 237 7.30 1.87 -13.61
N ASN A 238 7.45 0.72 -12.94
CA ASN A 238 7.77 -0.54 -13.61
C ASN A 238 6.56 -1.10 -14.35
N LEU A 239 5.38 -1.00 -13.75
CA LEU A 239 4.14 -1.62 -14.21
C LEU A 239 3.43 -0.83 -15.31
N LEU A 240 3.52 0.50 -15.33
CA LEU A 240 2.77 1.39 -16.21
C LEU A 240 3.01 1.12 -17.69
N GLY A 241 4.27 0.99 -18.10
CA GLY A 241 4.66 1.01 -19.52
C GLY A 241 4.61 2.42 -20.10
N THR A 242 4.60 2.53 -21.43
CA THR A 242 4.55 3.82 -22.14
C THR A 242 3.49 3.78 -23.24
N ASN A 243 2.60 4.77 -23.24
CA ASN A 243 1.58 4.89 -24.27
C ASN A 243 2.18 5.15 -25.65
N GLY A 244 1.51 4.65 -26.67
CA GLY A 244 1.81 4.98 -28.06
C GLY A 244 1.31 6.39 -28.40
N LYS A 245 1.76 6.91 -29.53
CA LYS A 245 1.38 8.25 -30.01
C LYS A 245 1.07 8.21 -31.50
N ARG A 246 -0.08 8.78 -31.87
CA ARG A 246 -0.50 9.00 -33.25
C ARG A 246 -0.88 10.45 -33.48
N VAL A 247 -0.30 11.06 -34.50
CA VAL A 247 -0.62 12.42 -34.92
C VAL A 247 -1.45 12.33 -36.19
N VAL A 248 -2.73 12.72 -36.13
CA VAL A 248 -3.69 12.52 -37.22
C VAL A 248 -4.31 13.83 -37.69
N GLU A 249 -4.62 13.90 -38.98
CA GLU A 249 -5.41 14.97 -39.58
C GLU A 249 -6.91 14.65 -39.41
N VAL A 250 -7.67 15.52 -38.76
CA VAL A 250 -9.14 15.42 -38.62
C VAL A 250 -9.83 16.47 -39.49
N ASP A 251 -11.01 16.14 -40.02
CA ASP A 251 -11.87 17.15 -40.65
C ASP A 251 -12.64 17.98 -39.61
N GLY A 252 -13.41 18.98 -40.07
CA GLY A 252 -14.22 19.84 -39.18
C GLY A 252 -15.34 19.11 -38.43
N ALA A 253 -15.60 17.85 -38.76
CA ALA A 253 -16.58 16.99 -38.09
C ALA A 253 -15.90 15.99 -37.12
N GLY A 254 -14.57 15.87 -37.15
CA GLY A 254 -13.79 14.97 -36.29
C GLY A 254 -13.46 13.62 -36.93
N GLN A 255 -13.74 13.43 -38.23
CA GLN A 255 -13.37 12.23 -38.96
C GLN A 255 -11.86 12.18 -39.20
N LEU A 256 -11.24 11.03 -38.90
CA LEU A 256 -9.83 10.79 -39.16
C LEU A 256 -9.55 10.66 -40.67
N ILE A 257 -8.69 11.51 -41.22
CA ILE A 257 -8.31 11.50 -42.64
C ILE A 257 -7.06 10.65 -42.86
N ARG A 258 -5.96 10.96 -42.16
CA ARG A 258 -4.66 10.28 -42.28
C ARG A 258 -3.75 10.54 -41.10
N ASP A 259 -2.78 9.65 -40.88
CA ASP A 259 -1.66 9.92 -39.99
C ASP A 259 -0.69 10.93 -40.65
N LEU A 260 -0.29 11.95 -39.91
CA LEU A 260 0.69 12.97 -40.32
C LEU A 260 2.12 12.56 -40.00
N GLU A 261 2.29 11.71 -38.99
CA GLU A 261 3.56 11.15 -38.52
C GLU A 261 3.47 9.63 -38.46
N VAL A 262 4.61 8.95 -38.43
CA VAL A 262 4.64 7.50 -38.23
C VAL A 262 4.14 7.19 -36.80
N PRO A 263 3.10 6.35 -36.64
CA PRO A 263 2.62 5.93 -35.33
C PRO A 263 3.74 5.37 -34.45
N ILE A 264 3.85 5.89 -33.23
CA ILE A 264 4.70 5.32 -32.19
C ILE A 264 3.87 4.27 -31.47
N THR A 265 4.30 3.01 -31.51
CA THR A 265 3.62 1.90 -30.82
C THR A 265 3.80 1.97 -29.32
N ALA A 266 2.76 1.64 -28.56
CA ALA A 266 2.84 1.52 -27.11
C ALA A 266 3.85 0.43 -26.67
N VAL A 267 4.52 0.67 -25.54
CA VAL A 267 5.45 -0.29 -24.92
C VAL A 267 4.82 -0.80 -23.63
N PRO A 268 4.54 -2.12 -23.52
CA PRO A 268 3.98 -2.69 -22.30
C PRO A 268 4.86 -2.48 -21.08
N GLY A 269 4.24 -2.40 -19.91
CA GLY A 269 4.94 -2.37 -18.63
C GLY A 269 5.60 -3.71 -18.30
N ASN A 270 6.59 -3.66 -17.42
CA ASN A 270 7.31 -4.84 -16.97
C ASN A 270 6.43 -5.71 -16.06
N ASN A 271 6.57 -7.02 -16.20
CA ASN A 271 5.94 -7.96 -15.28
C ASN A 271 6.75 -8.05 -13.99
N ILE A 272 6.07 -8.26 -12.87
CA ILE A 272 6.69 -8.39 -11.55
C ILE A 272 6.40 -9.76 -10.98
N LYS A 273 7.44 -10.49 -10.60
CA LYS A 273 7.30 -11.72 -9.83
C LYS A 273 7.64 -11.44 -8.37
N LEU A 274 6.69 -11.70 -7.50
CA LEU A 274 6.83 -11.46 -6.07
C LEU A 274 7.46 -12.66 -5.35
N THR A 275 7.94 -12.41 -4.13
CA THR A 275 8.46 -13.43 -3.21
C THR A 275 7.35 -14.19 -2.49
N ILE A 276 6.12 -13.64 -2.50
CA ILE A 276 4.91 -14.20 -1.89
C ILE A 276 4.64 -15.60 -2.42
N ASP A 277 4.36 -16.54 -1.51
CA ASP A 277 3.74 -17.82 -1.83
C ASP A 277 2.23 -17.74 -1.55
N THR A 278 1.39 -17.81 -2.58
CA THR A 278 -0.06 -17.67 -2.40
C THR A 278 -0.65 -18.77 -1.49
N ARG A 279 -0.03 -19.96 -1.44
CA ARG A 279 -0.48 -21.06 -0.57
C ARG A 279 -0.17 -20.75 0.90
N LEU A 280 1.03 -20.23 1.18
CA LEU A 280 1.41 -19.80 2.53
C LEU A 280 0.62 -18.57 2.97
N GLN A 281 0.36 -17.62 2.06
CA GLN A 281 -0.50 -16.46 2.31
C GLN A 281 -1.90 -16.89 2.75
N ALA A 282 -2.53 -17.84 2.04
CA ALA A 282 -3.83 -18.39 2.39
C ALA A 282 -3.80 -19.12 3.74
N ALA A 283 -2.75 -19.88 4.02
CA ALA A 283 -2.59 -20.55 5.31
C ALA A 283 -2.42 -19.55 6.46
N ALA A 284 -1.59 -18.52 6.28
CA ALA A 284 -1.37 -17.47 7.28
C ALA A 284 -2.65 -16.69 7.59
N LYS A 285 -3.38 -16.25 6.55
CA LYS A 285 -4.67 -15.57 6.71
C LYS A 285 -5.68 -16.46 7.41
N THR A 286 -5.77 -17.73 7.00
CA THR A 286 -6.69 -18.71 7.59
C THR A 286 -6.36 -18.97 9.07
N ALA A 287 -5.09 -19.18 9.40
CA ALA A 287 -4.64 -19.44 10.77
C ALA A 287 -4.97 -18.25 11.70
N LEU A 288 -4.69 -17.02 11.24
CA LEU A 288 -5.02 -15.81 11.99
C LEU A 288 -6.54 -15.70 12.25
N LEU A 289 -7.34 -15.75 11.18
CA LEU A 289 -8.80 -15.56 11.29
C LEU A 289 -9.49 -16.68 12.06
N ALA A 290 -9.07 -17.93 11.84
CA ALA A 290 -9.63 -19.07 12.57
C ALA A 290 -9.35 -18.96 14.07
N ASN A 291 -8.14 -18.55 14.46
CA ASN A 291 -7.80 -18.40 15.88
C ASN A 291 -8.53 -17.22 16.51
N MET A 292 -8.56 -16.05 15.86
CA MET A 292 -9.34 -14.89 16.32
C MET A 292 -10.83 -15.23 16.47
N LYS A 293 -11.43 -15.90 15.48
CA LYS A 293 -12.83 -16.33 15.52
C LYS A 293 -13.09 -17.34 16.65
N LYS A 294 -12.20 -18.31 16.85
CA LYS A 294 -12.29 -19.29 17.93
C LYS A 294 -12.34 -18.59 19.29
N TYR A 295 -11.42 -17.66 19.56
CA TYR A 295 -11.38 -16.97 20.85
C TYR A 295 -12.52 -15.95 21.02
N ASN A 296 -12.96 -15.27 19.96
CA ASN A 296 -14.18 -14.46 19.99
C ASN A 296 -15.42 -15.29 20.38
N LEU A 297 -15.56 -16.49 19.81
CA LEU A 297 -16.66 -17.40 20.15
C LEU A 297 -16.61 -17.84 21.62
N LEU A 298 -15.42 -18.14 22.14
CA LEU A 298 -15.22 -18.50 23.55
C LEU A 298 -15.55 -17.34 24.51
N LYS A 299 -15.26 -16.10 24.10
CA LYS A 299 -15.56 -14.89 24.88
C LYS A 299 -17.02 -14.42 24.73
N GLY A 300 -17.74 -14.88 23.70
CA GLY A 300 -19.09 -14.43 23.38
C GLY A 300 -19.18 -13.00 22.85
N VAL A 301 -18.04 -12.40 22.47
CA VAL A 301 -17.94 -11.03 21.95
C VAL A 301 -16.91 -10.97 20.82
N GLU A 302 -17.15 -10.12 19.82
CA GLU A 302 -16.20 -9.85 18.73
C GLU A 302 -15.14 -8.86 19.20
N LYS A 303 -14.18 -9.35 19.98
CA LYS A 303 -13.07 -8.56 20.53
C LYS A 303 -11.90 -8.47 19.55
N TYR A 304 -11.45 -9.62 19.04
CA TYR A 304 -10.28 -9.74 18.17
C TYR A 304 -10.71 -9.57 16.71
N ASN A 305 -10.45 -8.41 16.12
CA ASN A 305 -10.89 -8.08 14.77
C ASN A 305 -9.87 -7.28 13.93
N VAL A 306 -8.66 -7.05 14.45
CA VAL A 306 -7.53 -6.43 13.75
C VAL A 306 -6.26 -7.23 14.06
N GLY A 307 -5.50 -7.59 13.02
CA GLY A 307 -4.27 -8.35 13.19
C GLY A 307 -3.39 -8.36 11.94
N ALA A 308 -2.12 -8.71 12.12
CA ALA A 308 -1.14 -8.79 11.05
C ALA A 308 -0.28 -10.05 11.18
N VAL A 309 0.13 -10.60 10.05
CA VAL A 309 1.09 -11.70 9.95
C VAL A 309 2.13 -11.36 8.92
N ILE A 310 3.40 -11.59 9.22
CA ILE A 310 4.47 -11.50 8.22
C ILE A 310 5.35 -12.74 8.37
N ALA A 311 5.63 -13.41 7.27
CA ALA A 311 6.59 -14.50 7.17
C ALA A 311 7.72 -14.10 6.23
N MET A 312 8.97 -14.22 6.66
CA MET A 312 10.16 -13.81 5.93
C MET A 312 11.22 -14.92 5.97
N ASN A 313 11.98 -15.08 4.89
CA ASN A 313 13.23 -15.83 4.94
C ASN A 313 14.32 -14.94 5.57
N PRO A 314 14.86 -15.28 6.75
CA PRO A 314 15.79 -14.41 7.47
C PRO A 314 17.14 -14.23 6.76
N LYS A 315 17.53 -15.17 5.89
CA LYS A 315 18.80 -15.15 5.17
C LYS A 315 18.76 -14.35 3.86
N THR A 316 17.58 -14.19 3.28
CA THR A 316 17.42 -13.53 1.98
C THR A 316 16.61 -12.24 2.05
N GLY A 317 15.81 -12.05 3.10
CA GLY A 317 14.86 -10.95 3.22
C GLY A 317 13.56 -11.15 2.43
N GLU A 318 13.40 -12.28 1.72
CA GLU A 318 12.18 -12.56 0.95
C GLU A 318 10.96 -12.63 1.87
N ILE A 319 9.94 -11.83 1.59
CA ILE A 319 8.64 -11.89 2.28
C ILE A 319 7.78 -12.96 1.61
N LEU A 320 7.51 -14.03 2.35
CA LEU A 320 6.81 -15.22 1.86
C LEU A 320 5.29 -15.10 2.02
N ALA A 321 4.85 -14.38 3.05
CA ALA A 321 3.45 -14.03 3.29
C ALA A 321 3.38 -12.71 4.07
N LEU A 322 2.38 -11.88 3.76
CA LEU A 322 2.09 -10.63 4.46
C LEU A 322 0.57 -10.45 4.52
N VAL A 323 0.00 -10.63 5.70
CA VAL A 323 -1.42 -10.49 5.97
C VAL A 323 -1.65 -9.25 6.81
N SER A 324 -2.61 -8.42 6.41
CA SER A 324 -3.13 -7.30 7.18
C SER A 324 -4.64 -7.42 7.24
N TYR A 325 -5.20 -7.55 8.44
CA TYR A 325 -6.63 -7.72 8.65
C TYR A 325 -7.21 -6.62 9.56
N PRO A 326 -8.39 -6.06 9.24
CA PRO A 326 -9.20 -6.31 8.05
C PRO A 326 -8.55 -5.77 6.77
N THR A 327 -9.01 -6.26 5.63
CA THR A 327 -8.55 -5.86 4.28
C THR A 327 -9.78 -5.54 3.41
N PHE A 328 -9.59 -5.38 2.11
CA PHE A 328 -10.63 -5.02 1.14
C PHE A 328 -10.64 -5.97 -0.07
N GLU A 329 -11.69 -5.92 -0.88
CA GLU A 329 -11.77 -6.66 -2.15
C GLU A 329 -11.39 -5.70 -3.29
N ASN A 330 -10.17 -5.85 -3.81
CA ASN A 330 -9.61 -4.93 -4.80
C ASN A 330 -10.26 -5.04 -6.19
N ASN A 331 -10.88 -6.16 -6.56
CA ASN A 331 -11.65 -6.24 -7.82
C ASN A 331 -12.83 -5.28 -7.85
N ARG A 332 -13.41 -4.95 -6.69
CA ARG A 332 -14.50 -3.96 -6.60
C ARG A 332 -14.04 -2.54 -6.94
N LEU A 333 -12.73 -2.28 -6.94
CA LEU A 333 -12.11 -0.99 -7.22
C LEU A 333 -11.43 -0.94 -8.61
N ALA A 334 -11.26 -2.08 -9.27
CA ALA A 334 -10.46 -2.20 -10.49
C ALA A 334 -10.99 -1.38 -11.67
N ARG A 335 -12.32 -1.30 -11.81
CA ARG A 335 -13.00 -0.63 -12.92
C ARG A 335 -13.37 0.81 -12.60
N ILE A 336 -14.01 0.98 -11.47
CA ILE A 336 -14.38 2.26 -10.89
C ILE A 336 -14.19 2.11 -9.39
N ILE A 337 -13.91 3.22 -8.71
CA ILE A 337 -13.91 3.27 -7.25
C ILE A 337 -15.35 3.63 -6.83
N PRO A 338 -16.17 2.68 -6.38
CA PRO A 338 -17.56 2.98 -6.03
C PRO A 338 -17.56 3.80 -4.75
N ALA A 339 -18.10 5.02 -4.81
CA ALA A 339 -18.06 5.97 -3.69
C ALA A 339 -18.60 5.37 -2.38
N TYR A 340 -19.70 4.61 -2.44
CA TYR A 340 -20.28 3.97 -1.25
C TYR A 340 -19.32 2.95 -0.60
N TYR A 341 -18.60 2.17 -1.41
CA TYR A 341 -17.68 1.13 -0.91
C TYR A 341 -16.41 1.76 -0.38
N TYR A 342 -15.83 2.72 -1.11
CA TYR A 342 -14.65 3.45 -0.65
C TYR A 342 -14.93 4.22 0.65
N ASN A 343 -16.08 4.89 0.75
CA ASN A 343 -16.50 5.57 1.98
C ASN A 343 -16.69 4.60 3.14
N GLN A 344 -17.23 3.40 2.90
CA GLN A 344 -17.33 2.36 3.93
C GLN A 344 -15.95 1.97 4.45
N LEU A 345 -14.98 1.75 3.57
CA LEU A 345 -13.61 1.40 3.96
C LEU A 345 -12.90 2.54 4.71
N GLN A 346 -13.10 3.78 4.27
CA GLN A 346 -12.50 4.97 4.87
C GLN A 346 -13.07 5.26 6.27
N LEU A 347 -14.37 5.03 6.49
CA LEU A 347 -15.06 5.28 7.75
C LEU A 347 -14.96 4.11 8.75
N ASP A 348 -14.49 2.93 8.32
CA ASP A 348 -14.33 1.79 9.21
C ASP A 348 -13.22 2.07 10.24
N PRO A 349 -13.52 2.03 11.56
CA PRO A 349 -12.54 2.34 12.60
C PRO A 349 -11.37 1.32 12.64
N ARG A 350 -11.54 0.14 12.05
CA ARG A 350 -10.50 -0.89 11.93
C ARG A 350 -9.50 -0.62 10.80
N LYS A 351 -9.75 0.40 9.97
CA LYS A 351 -8.88 0.88 8.90
C LYS A 351 -8.44 -0.21 7.91
N PRO A 352 -9.35 -0.79 7.11
CA PRO A 352 -9.01 -1.85 6.14
C PRO A 352 -8.09 -1.42 4.98
N LEU A 353 -8.04 -0.12 4.64
CA LEU A 353 -7.10 0.42 3.65
C LEU A 353 -5.69 0.63 4.20
N PHE A 354 -5.52 0.51 5.51
CA PHE A 354 -4.25 0.71 6.20
C PHE A 354 -3.53 -0.64 6.35
N ASN A 355 -2.27 -0.71 5.93
CA ASN A 355 -1.49 -1.93 6.06
C ASN A 355 -0.92 -2.04 7.48
N HIS A 356 -1.61 -2.78 8.34
CA HIS A 356 -1.25 -2.96 9.74
C HIS A 356 0.12 -3.61 9.93
N ALA A 357 0.63 -4.33 8.93
CA ALA A 357 1.92 -5.02 8.99
C ALA A 357 3.12 -4.06 8.96
N ILE A 358 3.00 -2.91 8.28
CA ILE A 358 4.11 -1.97 8.04
C ILE A 358 3.84 -0.56 8.55
N SER A 359 2.57 -0.21 8.78
CA SER A 359 2.18 1.16 9.15
C SER A 359 1.70 1.26 10.60
N ALA A 360 1.27 0.16 11.23
CA ALA A 360 0.73 0.19 12.59
C ALA A 360 1.83 0.31 13.63
N GLU A 361 1.95 1.48 14.26
CA GLU A 361 2.90 1.74 15.33
C GLU A 361 2.28 1.39 16.68
N HIS A 362 2.65 0.24 17.23
CA HIS A 362 2.15 -0.25 18.51
C HIS A 362 3.29 -0.52 19.50
N PRO A 363 3.02 -0.47 20.82
CA PRO A 363 3.99 -0.95 21.80
C PRO A 363 4.35 -2.42 21.51
N PRO A 364 5.63 -2.75 21.29
CA PRO A 364 6.05 -4.12 21.03
C PRO A 364 5.99 -4.99 22.30
N GLY A 365 6.05 -4.42 23.51
CA GLY A 365 6.06 -5.21 24.74
C GLY A 365 7.22 -6.21 24.77
N SER A 366 7.00 -7.39 25.38
CA SER A 366 8.09 -8.33 25.68
C SER A 366 8.88 -8.88 24.48
N VAL A 367 8.43 -8.72 23.23
CA VAL A 367 9.28 -9.05 22.06
C VAL A 367 10.43 -8.05 21.88
N PHE A 368 10.29 -6.82 22.37
CA PHE A 368 11.33 -5.80 22.34
C PHE A 368 12.51 -6.11 23.26
N LYS A 369 12.31 -6.92 24.31
CA LYS A 369 13.35 -7.29 25.30
C LYS A 369 14.62 -7.86 24.67
N LEU A 370 14.56 -8.34 23.42
CA LEU A 370 15.72 -8.83 22.69
C LEU A 370 16.71 -7.71 22.36
N ALA A 371 16.27 -6.47 22.11
CA ALA A 371 17.16 -5.35 21.90
C ALA A 371 18.03 -5.04 23.15
N PRO A 372 17.47 -4.84 24.36
CA PRO A 372 18.28 -4.75 25.56
C PRO A 372 18.99 -6.07 25.90
N ALA A 373 18.47 -7.26 25.56
CA ALA A 373 19.16 -8.52 25.82
C ALA A 373 20.50 -8.64 25.08
N VAL A 374 20.56 -8.18 23.82
CA VAL A 374 21.84 -8.05 23.09
C VAL A 374 22.73 -7.03 23.79
N GLY A 375 22.18 -5.86 24.15
CA GLY A 375 22.95 -4.79 24.79
C GLY A 375 23.55 -5.15 26.14
N ILE A 376 22.81 -5.81 27.04
CA ILE A 376 23.29 -6.11 28.40
C ILE A 376 24.49 -7.06 28.39
N LEU A 377 24.55 -7.99 27.43
CA LEU A 377 25.69 -8.88 27.27
C LEU A 377 26.87 -8.16 26.59
N ASN A 378 26.61 -7.42 25.52
CA ASN A 378 27.67 -6.73 24.76
C ASN A 378 28.31 -5.56 25.53
N GLU A 379 27.59 -4.99 26.50
CA GLU A 379 28.08 -3.97 27.43
C GLU A 379 28.62 -4.55 28.74
N ASN A 380 28.56 -5.87 28.93
CA ASN A 380 28.91 -6.54 30.18
C ASN A 380 28.18 -5.98 31.41
N VAL A 381 26.91 -5.57 31.26
CA VAL A 381 26.05 -5.15 32.39
C VAL A 381 25.89 -6.33 33.36
N VAL A 382 25.69 -7.52 32.81
CA VAL A 382 25.70 -8.80 33.53
C VAL A 382 26.39 -9.86 32.68
N ARG A 383 26.94 -10.90 33.32
CA ARG A 383 27.40 -12.11 32.60
C ARG A 383 26.20 -13.04 32.35
N PRO A 384 26.24 -13.93 31.34
CA PRO A 384 25.15 -14.88 31.11
C PRO A 384 24.79 -15.72 32.34
N GLU A 385 25.79 -16.06 33.16
CA GLU A 385 25.65 -16.88 34.38
C GLU A 385 25.29 -16.05 35.62
N THR A 386 25.29 -14.72 35.52
CA THR A 386 24.90 -13.85 36.64
C THR A 386 23.44 -14.10 36.96
N THR A 387 23.18 -14.55 38.19
CA THR A 387 21.82 -14.78 38.66
C THR A 387 21.27 -13.54 39.35
N ILE A 388 20.06 -13.14 38.99
CA ILE A 388 19.32 -12.03 39.58
C ILE A 388 18.07 -12.58 40.26
N PHE A 389 17.74 -12.05 41.44
CA PHE A 389 16.56 -12.50 42.17
C PHE A 389 15.31 -11.73 41.75
N ASP A 390 14.29 -12.42 41.26
CA ASP A 390 12.96 -11.87 40.99
C ASP A 390 12.01 -12.14 42.17
N PRO A 391 11.79 -11.17 43.07
CA PRO A 391 10.79 -11.25 44.13
C PRO A 391 9.35 -11.08 43.62
N GLY A 392 9.14 -10.80 42.33
CA GLY A 392 7.85 -10.52 41.70
C GLY A 392 7.48 -9.04 41.71
N LYS A 393 8.04 -8.27 42.63
CA LYS A 393 7.85 -6.81 42.69
C LYS A 393 9.11 -6.11 43.20
N ILE A 394 9.51 -5.04 42.52
CA ILE A 394 10.56 -4.14 42.98
C ILE A 394 10.01 -2.71 43.10
N THR A 395 10.59 -1.92 43.99
CA THR A 395 10.24 -0.50 44.17
C THR A 395 11.43 0.35 43.78
N ILE A 396 11.20 1.32 42.89
CA ILE A 396 12.20 2.25 42.37
C ILE A 396 11.82 3.66 42.79
N LEU A 397 12.83 4.48 43.12
CA LEU A 397 12.63 5.91 43.34
C LEU A 397 12.63 6.63 41.98
N GLU A 398 11.46 7.02 41.51
CA GLU A 398 11.30 7.77 40.26
C GLU A 398 11.67 9.24 40.48
N GLN A 399 12.63 9.74 39.71
CA GLN A 399 13.15 11.11 39.77
C GLN A 399 13.24 11.70 38.36
N PHE A 400 12.97 12.99 38.22
CA PHE A 400 13.08 13.74 36.95
C PHE A 400 14.32 14.64 36.88
N SER A 401 15.06 14.75 37.99
CA SER A 401 16.33 15.48 38.07
C SER A 401 17.14 15.01 39.28
N PRO A 402 18.46 15.27 39.34
CA PRO A 402 19.30 14.88 40.48
C PRO A 402 18.85 15.44 41.83
N ASN A 403 18.16 16.59 41.84
CA ASN A 403 17.68 17.25 43.06
C ASN A 403 16.20 16.96 43.37
N ASP A 404 15.55 16.09 42.58
CA ASP A 404 14.16 15.68 42.80
C ASP A 404 14.10 14.74 44.01
N PRO A 405 13.30 15.04 45.07
CA PRO A 405 13.13 14.13 46.20
C PRO A 405 12.59 12.75 45.78
N GLY A 406 11.99 12.66 44.60
CA GLY A 406 11.54 11.44 43.96
C GLY A 406 10.27 10.86 44.57
N ARG A 407 9.68 9.92 43.84
CA ARG A 407 8.48 9.19 44.26
C ARG A 407 8.70 7.70 44.12
N GLN A 408 8.37 6.94 45.16
CA GLN A 408 8.40 5.48 45.07
C GLN A 408 7.36 4.99 44.08
N ARG A 409 7.80 4.11 43.18
CA ARG A 409 6.97 3.44 42.18
C ARG A 409 7.29 1.96 42.15
N ASP A 410 6.23 1.15 42.15
CA ASP A 410 6.34 -0.29 42.08
C ASP A 410 6.35 -0.75 40.62
N TYR A 411 7.23 -1.71 40.34
CA TYR A 411 7.34 -2.44 39.08
C TYR A 411 7.11 -3.92 39.39
N VAL A 412 6.15 -4.52 38.68
CA VAL A 412 5.70 -5.89 38.94
C VAL A 412 6.10 -6.80 37.80
N CYS A 413 6.44 -8.04 38.12
CA CYS A 413 6.50 -9.13 37.16
C CYS A 413 5.09 -9.63 36.86
N TYR A 414 4.83 -10.08 35.64
CA TYR A 414 3.52 -10.56 35.23
C TYR A 414 2.99 -11.72 36.10
N THR A 415 3.85 -12.55 36.69
CA THR A 415 3.45 -13.64 37.60
C THR A 415 2.95 -13.15 38.95
N TYR A 416 3.29 -11.92 39.35
CA TYR A 416 3.01 -11.41 40.69
C TYR A 416 1.51 -11.30 40.97
N LYS A 417 0.71 -10.95 39.95
CA LYS A 417 -0.74 -10.81 40.08
C LYS A 417 -1.41 -12.14 40.47
N ASP A 418 -0.93 -13.24 39.92
CA ASP A 418 -1.55 -14.56 40.10
C ASP A 418 -0.93 -15.36 41.25
N THR A 419 0.36 -15.13 41.55
CA THR A 419 1.12 -15.95 42.50
C THR A 419 1.55 -15.21 43.76
N GLY A 420 1.54 -13.87 43.75
CA GLY A 420 2.14 -13.05 44.81
C GLY A 420 3.68 -13.12 44.88
N ALA A 421 4.32 -13.78 43.92
CA ALA A 421 5.77 -13.98 43.84
C ALA A 421 6.29 -13.80 42.41
N GLY A 422 7.61 -13.71 42.27
CA GLY A 422 8.31 -13.69 40.98
C GLY A 422 8.83 -15.07 40.60
N HIS A 423 9.72 -15.08 39.61
CA HIS A 423 10.39 -16.28 39.12
C HIS A 423 11.51 -16.80 40.05
N GLY A 424 11.78 -16.11 41.16
CA GLY A 424 12.91 -16.42 42.03
C GLY A 424 14.24 -16.10 41.33
N THR A 425 15.26 -16.92 41.53
CA THR A 425 16.58 -16.67 40.96
C THR A 425 16.63 -17.08 39.48
N VAL A 426 16.89 -16.11 38.61
CA VAL A 426 16.97 -16.30 37.14
C VAL A 426 18.32 -15.80 36.60
N ASP A 427 18.89 -16.52 35.64
CA ASP A 427 20.04 -16.10 34.85
C ASP A 427 19.58 -15.46 33.53
N PHE A 428 20.50 -15.14 32.62
CA PHE A 428 20.15 -14.53 31.33
C PHE A 428 19.20 -15.40 30.50
N ILE A 429 19.48 -16.69 30.38
CA ILE A 429 18.69 -17.63 29.58
C ILE A 429 17.27 -17.72 30.15
N LYS A 430 17.13 -17.95 31.46
CA LYS A 430 15.83 -17.99 32.13
C LYS A 430 15.10 -16.66 32.11
N GLY A 431 15.83 -15.54 32.22
CA GLY A 431 15.27 -14.20 32.14
C GLY A 431 14.52 -13.97 30.82
N VAL A 432 15.10 -14.42 29.70
CA VAL A 432 14.44 -14.38 28.38
C VAL A 432 13.36 -15.46 28.26
N ALA A 433 13.67 -16.72 28.63
CA ALA A 433 12.80 -17.88 28.47
C ALA A 433 11.45 -17.73 29.19
N LEU A 434 11.52 -17.29 30.45
CA LEU A 434 10.36 -17.01 31.30
C LEU A 434 9.86 -15.57 31.11
N SER A 435 10.48 -14.78 30.24
CA SER A 435 10.08 -13.39 29.98
C SER A 435 10.04 -12.52 31.24
N CYS A 436 10.92 -12.75 32.22
CA CYS A 436 10.91 -12.14 33.54
C CYS A 436 11.05 -10.61 33.48
N ASP A 437 9.99 -9.86 33.83
CA ASP A 437 10.00 -8.40 33.75
C ASP A 437 10.99 -7.78 34.74
N VAL A 438 11.03 -8.29 35.97
CA VAL A 438 11.92 -7.78 37.03
C VAL A 438 13.39 -7.97 36.67
N TYR A 439 13.76 -9.09 36.03
CA TYR A 439 15.10 -9.26 35.49
C TYR A 439 15.45 -8.11 34.54
N PHE A 440 14.58 -7.86 33.56
CA PHE A 440 14.81 -6.82 32.56
C PHE A 440 14.74 -5.39 33.15
N TYR A 441 13.90 -5.14 34.15
CA TYR A 441 13.87 -3.86 34.87
C TYR A 441 15.21 -3.57 35.53
N LYS A 442 15.77 -4.56 36.23
CA LYS A 442 17.05 -4.44 36.93
C LYS A 442 18.22 -4.26 35.97
N VAL A 443 18.31 -5.04 34.89
CA VAL A 443 19.41 -4.92 33.92
C VAL A 443 19.30 -3.70 33.00
N GLY A 444 18.08 -3.20 32.75
CA GLY A 444 17.87 -1.99 31.95
C GLY A 444 18.13 -0.71 32.75
N GLY A 445 17.61 -0.64 33.97
CA GLY A 445 17.60 0.58 34.79
C GLY A 445 18.53 0.58 36.01
N GLY A 446 19.17 -0.54 36.34
CA GLY A 446 19.96 -0.75 37.55
C GLY A 446 19.09 -1.13 38.76
N TYR A 447 19.66 -1.77 39.78
CA TYR A 447 18.98 -2.05 41.05
C TYR A 447 19.95 -2.46 42.17
N GLY A 448 20.09 -1.58 43.17
CA GLY A 448 20.88 -1.84 44.38
C GLY A 448 22.28 -2.36 44.07
N ASP A 449 22.71 -3.36 44.83
CA ASP A 449 24.01 -4.01 44.64
C ASP A 449 23.97 -5.14 43.59
N GLU A 450 22.78 -5.61 43.19
CA GLU A 450 22.64 -6.69 42.19
C GLU A 450 23.03 -6.21 40.79
N VAL A 451 22.58 -5.02 40.40
CA VAL A 451 22.94 -4.38 39.13
C VAL A 451 23.18 -2.89 39.37
N PRO A 452 24.37 -2.46 39.82
CA PRO A 452 24.59 -1.06 40.20
C PRO A 452 24.33 -0.06 39.07
N ILE A 453 24.67 -0.44 37.83
CA ILE A 453 24.49 0.37 36.62
C ILE A 453 23.80 -0.50 35.57
N GLY A 454 22.57 -0.14 35.21
CA GLY A 454 21.86 -0.78 34.10
C GLY A 454 22.35 -0.31 32.72
N LEU A 455 21.77 -0.88 31.67
CA LEU A 455 22.10 -0.56 30.28
C LEU A 455 21.83 0.91 29.92
N ASN A 456 20.75 1.49 30.46
CA ASN A 456 20.23 2.82 30.16
C ASN A 456 19.56 3.01 28.78
N ILE A 457 18.76 4.08 28.66
CA ILE A 457 17.98 4.37 27.44
C ILE A 457 18.83 4.65 26.20
N TRP A 458 19.97 5.34 26.34
CA TRP A 458 20.82 5.69 25.20
C TRP A 458 21.37 4.43 24.53
N ARG A 459 21.93 3.51 25.31
CA ARG A 459 22.43 2.24 24.80
C ARG A 459 21.29 1.34 24.32
N ILE A 460 20.16 1.28 25.03
CA ILE A 460 18.95 0.59 24.53
C ILE A 460 18.59 1.12 23.12
N GLY A 461 18.66 2.43 22.92
CA GLY A 461 18.44 3.07 21.63
C GLY A 461 19.38 2.57 20.52
N GLU A 462 20.68 2.48 20.80
CA GLU A 462 21.68 1.98 19.85
C GLU A 462 21.44 0.52 19.45
N TYR A 463 21.24 -0.37 20.42
CA TYR A 463 20.98 -1.79 20.14
C TYR A 463 19.62 -2.01 19.44
N SER A 464 18.63 -1.17 19.73
CA SER A 464 17.33 -1.20 19.05
C SER A 464 17.48 -0.83 17.57
N LYS A 465 18.20 0.25 17.27
CA LYS A 465 18.48 0.66 15.88
C LYS A 465 19.33 -0.35 15.14
N ALA A 466 20.33 -0.94 15.80
CA ALA A 466 21.16 -1.99 15.22
C ALA A 466 20.32 -3.18 14.75
N LEU A 467 19.23 -3.50 15.44
CA LEU A 467 18.26 -4.55 15.08
C LEU A 467 17.12 -4.07 14.16
N GLY A 468 17.13 -2.82 13.69
CA GLY A 468 16.17 -2.30 12.71
C GLY A 468 14.97 -1.52 13.27
N TYR A 469 14.89 -1.30 14.59
CA TYR A 469 13.85 -0.43 15.16
C TYR A 469 14.16 1.05 14.93
N GLY A 470 13.12 1.87 14.77
CA GLY A 470 13.28 3.32 14.61
C GLY A 470 13.66 3.76 13.20
N GLU A 471 13.77 2.82 12.25
CA GLU A 471 14.14 3.03 10.85
C GLU A 471 13.12 2.36 9.91
N ILE A 472 12.94 2.92 8.72
CA ILE A 472 12.15 2.33 7.65
C ILE A 472 12.93 1.13 7.09
N THR A 473 12.30 -0.04 6.99
CA THR A 473 12.96 -1.27 6.51
C THR A 473 13.18 -1.27 5.00
N GLY A 474 12.38 -0.49 4.26
CA GLY A 474 12.50 -0.27 2.83
C GLY A 474 11.77 -1.31 1.98
N ILE A 475 10.84 -2.08 2.58
CA ILE A 475 9.96 -2.98 1.86
C ILE A 475 9.24 -2.25 0.72
N GLU A 476 8.99 -2.94 -0.40
CA GLU A 476 8.39 -2.35 -1.60
C GLU A 476 6.87 -2.12 -1.48
N LEU A 477 6.46 -1.40 -0.42
CA LEU A 477 5.09 -0.99 -0.14
C LEU A 477 5.06 0.49 0.30
N PRO A 478 4.01 1.23 -0.06
CA PRO A 478 3.85 2.62 0.36
C PRO A 478 3.40 2.71 1.83
N GLY A 479 3.73 3.82 2.50
CA GLY A 479 3.20 4.14 3.83
C GLY A 479 3.85 3.38 5.00
N GLU A 480 5.06 2.86 4.81
CA GLU A 480 5.85 2.27 5.91
C GLU A 480 6.17 3.32 6.99
N MET A 481 5.94 2.96 8.25
CA MET A 481 6.22 3.81 9.40
C MET A 481 7.51 3.37 10.11
N LYS A 482 8.24 4.35 10.66
CA LYS A 482 9.54 4.11 11.29
C LYS A 482 9.47 3.75 12.78
N GLY A 483 8.30 3.76 13.41
CA GLY A 483 8.17 3.54 14.85
C GLY A 483 8.80 4.67 15.67
N LEU A 484 8.95 4.43 16.96
CA LEU A 484 9.56 5.36 17.90
C LEU A 484 10.41 4.62 18.93
N ILE A 485 11.71 4.93 18.92
CA ILE A 485 12.60 4.61 20.02
C ILE A 485 12.86 5.91 20.78
N PRO A 486 12.25 6.11 21.97
CA PRO A 486 12.30 7.36 22.69
C PRO A 486 13.67 7.58 23.32
N ASP A 487 14.04 8.85 23.47
CA ASP A 487 15.21 9.27 24.21
C ASP A 487 14.90 10.55 25.03
N PRO A 488 15.79 10.95 25.96
CA PRO A 488 15.61 12.17 26.74
C PRO A 488 15.41 13.44 25.91
N THR A 489 16.03 13.55 24.73
CA THR A 489 15.88 14.70 23.82
C THR A 489 14.49 14.72 23.23
N TRP A 490 14.03 13.57 22.73
CA TRP A 490 12.70 13.38 22.18
C TRP A 490 11.62 13.73 23.21
N LYS A 491 11.73 13.22 24.45
CA LYS A 491 10.72 13.47 25.50
C LYS A 491 10.64 14.96 25.84
N ARG A 492 11.78 15.64 25.92
CA ARG A 492 11.83 17.08 26.22
C ARG A 492 11.21 17.92 25.12
N ILE A 493 11.40 17.56 23.84
CA ILE A 493 10.86 18.29 22.69
C ILE A 493 9.36 18.03 22.52
N ASN A 494 8.92 16.78 22.64
CA ASN A 494 7.56 16.38 22.24
C ASN A 494 6.57 16.32 23.41
N VAL A 495 7.03 16.03 24.62
CA VAL A 495 6.19 15.92 25.83
C VAL A 495 6.38 17.14 26.76
N GLY A 496 7.52 17.84 26.67
CA GLY A 496 7.83 18.98 27.55
C GLY A 496 8.28 18.56 28.95
N GLU A 497 8.66 17.29 29.12
CA GLU A 497 9.11 16.71 30.39
C GLU A 497 10.56 16.23 30.31
N ASN A 498 11.25 16.24 31.46
CA ASN A 498 12.54 15.58 31.58
C ASN A 498 12.36 14.05 31.57
N TRP A 499 13.44 13.35 31.21
CA TRP A 499 13.51 11.89 31.35
C TRP A 499 13.46 11.51 32.83
N SER A 500 12.52 10.64 33.19
CA SER A 500 12.41 10.08 34.53
C SER A 500 13.24 8.82 34.66
N THR A 501 13.65 8.47 35.89
CA THR A 501 14.26 7.16 36.17
C THR A 501 13.38 6.02 35.65
N GLY A 502 12.06 6.14 35.80
CA GLY A 502 11.09 5.12 35.42
C GLY A 502 10.93 4.92 33.92
N ASP A 503 11.15 5.96 33.11
CA ASP A 503 11.04 5.88 31.65
C ASP A 503 11.97 4.79 31.09
N THR A 504 13.20 4.68 31.60
CA THR A 504 14.16 3.64 31.19
C THR A 504 13.64 2.23 31.49
N TYR A 505 13.04 2.02 32.66
CA TYR A 505 12.57 0.71 33.11
C TYR A 505 11.42 0.23 32.21
N ILE A 506 10.48 1.13 31.93
CA ILE A 506 9.34 0.83 31.06
C ILE A 506 9.78 0.65 29.60
N ALA A 507 10.67 1.53 29.10
CA ALA A 507 11.19 1.43 27.74
C ALA A 507 11.96 0.13 27.50
N THR A 508 12.67 -0.40 28.51
CA THR A 508 13.35 -1.70 28.42
C THR A 508 12.38 -2.85 28.12
N MET A 509 11.11 -2.72 28.50
CA MET A 509 10.07 -3.71 28.19
C MET A 509 9.41 -3.51 26.83
N GLY A 510 9.80 -2.50 26.05
CA GLY A 510 9.08 -2.12 24.83
C GLY A 510 7.72 -1.48 25.11
N GLN A 511 7.60 -0.76 26.23
CA GLN A 511 6.39 -0.06 26.62
C GLN A 511 6.69 1.43 26.87
N GLY A 512 5.70 2.19 27.33
CA GLY A 512 5.83 3.63 27.54
C GLY A 512 5.73 4.37 26.21
N TYR A 513 6.82 5.00 25.78
CA TYR A 513 6.87 5.70 24.49
C TYR A 513 7.46 4.85 23.35
N VAL A 514 7.89 3.62 23.61
CA VAL A 514 8.40 2.72 22.56
C VAL A 514 7.25 2.30 21.64
N LEU A 515 7.38 2.57 20.34
CA LEU A 515 6.46 2.13 19.31
C LEU A 515 7.21 1.40 18.20
N SER A 516 6.62 0.36 17.64
CA SER A 516 7.21 -0.42 16.56
C SER A 516 6.13 -0.97 15.64
N THR A 517 6.51 -1.21 14.39
CA THR A 517 5.65 -1.90 13.42
C THR A 517 5.91 -3.41 13.45
N PRO A 518 4.95 -4.26 13.04
CA PRO A 518 5.19 -5.70 12.98
C PRO A 518 6.39 -6.08 12.11
N ILE A 519 6.65 -5.39 11.00
CA ILE A 519 7.83 -5.66 10.16
C ILE A 519 9.15 -5.35 10.88
N GLN A 520 9.23 -4.27 11.67
CA GLN A 520 10.43 -3.98 12.47
C GLN A 520 10.67 -5.05 13.54
N VAL A 521 9.60 -5.52 14.18
CA VAL A 521 9.66 -6.64 15.13
C VAL A 521 10.14 -7.92 14.44
N LEU A 522 9.70 -8.21 13.22
CA LEU A 522 10.19 -9.37 12.47
C LEU A 522 11.66 -9.23 12.09
N VAL A 523 12.08 -8.07 11.61
CA VAL A 523 13.46 -7.80 11.18
C VAL A 523 14.45 -7.93 12.34
N SER A 524 14.08 -7.51 13.55
CA SER A 524 14.94 -7.65 14.72
C SER A 524 15.22 -9.13 15.06
N PHE A 525 14.19 -9.97 15.01
CA PHE A 525 14.34 -11.42 15.23
C PHE A 525 15.05 -12.11 14.07
N ALA A 526 14.78 -11.71 12.83
CA ALA A 526 15.46 -12.26 11.67
C ALA A 526 16.95 -11.93 11.66
N THR A 527 17.34 -10.74 12.13
CA THR A 527 18.74 -10.37 12.30
C THR A 527 19.44 -11.27 13.32
N ILE A 528 18.79 -11.56 14.46
CA ILE A 528 19.33 -12.50 15.46
C ILE A 528 19.38 -13.93 14.90
N ALA A 529 18.35 -14.36 14.19
CA ALA A 529 18.28 -15.69 13.58
C ALA A 529 19.34 -15.88 12.48
N ASN A 530 19.70 -14.81 11.77
CA ASN A 530 20.70 -14.78 10.71
C ASN A 530 22.07 -14.32 11.22
N ASP A 531 22.44 -14.73 12.44
CA ASP A 531 23.77 -14.54 13.03
C ASP A 531 24.27 -13.07 13.08
N GLY A 532 23.33 -12.12 13.24
CA GLY A 532 23.60 -10.69 13.28
C GLY A 532 23.53 -9.97 11.93
N ILE A 533 23.21 -10.69 10.84
CA ILE A 533 23.11 -10.15 9.49
C ILE A 533 21.67 -9.69 9.24
N MET A 534 21.49 -8.37 9.08
CA MET A 534 20.21 -7.75 8.75
C MET A 534 20.03 -7.72 7.24
N MET A 535 19.02 -8.43 6.76
CA MET A 535 18.60 -8.41 5.34
C MET A 535 17.49 -7.39 5.14
N LYS A 536 17.49 -6.70 3.99
CA LYS A 536 16.39 -5.84 3.58
C LYS A 536 15.16 -6.71 3.28
N PRO A 537 14.01 -6.52 3.95
CA PRO A 537 12.76 -7.15 3.54
C PRO A 537 12.44 -6.81 2.09
N THR A 538 12.07 -7.81 1.29
CA THR A 538 11.70 -7.57 -0.11
C THR A 538 10.53 -8.43 -0.56
N LEU A 539 9.63 -7.80 -1.32
CA LEU A 539 8.54 -8.44 -2.03
C LEU A 539 8.91 -8.78 -3.47
N VAL A 540 9.97 -8.18 -4.03
CA VAL A 540 10.34 -8.35 -5.45
C VAL A 540 11.32 -9.51 -5.58
N LYS A 541 10.91 -10.55 -6.31
CA LYS A 541 11.77 -11.67 -6.67
C LYS A 541 12.46 -11.39 -8.00
N GLU A 542 11.70 -11.10 -9.05
CA GLU A 542 12.23 -10.84 -10.39
C GLU A 542 11.39 -9.76 -11.09
N ILE A 543 12.03 -8.91 -11.89
CA ILE A 543 11.34 -8.05 -12.88
C ILE A 543 11.56 -8.67 -14.25
N LEU A 544 10.48 -8.88 -14.99
CA LEU A 544 10.49 -9.50 -16.30
C LEU A 544 10.00 -8.51 -17.35
N ASP A 545 10.46 -8.67 -18.59
CA ASP A 545 9.86 -7.97 -19.73
C ASP A 545 8.46 -8.53 -20.06
N ALA A 546 7.83 -7.98 -21.10
CA ALA A 546 6.51 -8.38 -21.56
C ALA A 546 6.47 -9.85 -22.03
N GLU A 547 7.59 -10.35 -22.58
CA GLU A 547 7.76 -11.72 -23.07
C GLU A 547 8.10 -12.73 -21.95
N GLY A 548 8.40 -12.24 -20.74
CA GLY A 548 8.72 -13.05 -19.56
C GLY A 548 10.21 -13.34 -19.36
N ASN A 549 11.10 -12.67 -20.10
CA ASN A 549 12.53 -12.74 -19.86
C ASN A 549 12.92 -11.91 -18.63
N VAL A 550 13.84 -12.42 -17.83
CA VAL A 550 14.31 -11.73 -16.61
C VAL A 550 15.16 -10.52 -16.98
N ILE A 551 14.68 -9.32 -16.64
CA ILE A 551 15.44 -8.07 -16.75
C ILE A 551 16.26 -7.85 -15.47
N GLN A 552 15.62 -8.06 -14.31
CA GLN A 552 16.25 -7.92 -13.02
C GLN A 552 16.08 -9.22 -12.21
N PRO A 553 17.16 -10.00 -12.02
CA PRO A 553 17.11 -11.21 -11.22
C PRO A 553 17.07 -10.88 -9.72
N PHE A 554 16.66 -11.86 -8.93
CA PHE A 554 16.69 -11.75 -7.48
C PHE A 554 18.12 -11.54 -6.96
N SER A 555 18.30 -10.55 -6.09
CA SER A 555 19.54 -10.33 -5.36
C SER A 555 19.22 -9.89 -3.92
N PRO A 556 19.48 -10.72 -2.91
CA PRO A 556 19.35 -10.32 -1.52
C PRO A 556 20.21 -9.08 -1.22
N ILE A 557 19.66 -8.16 -0.43
CA ILE A 557 20.39 -6.95 -0.01
C ILE A 557 20.68 -7.07 1.48
N GLN A 558 21.95 -7.28 1.82
CA GLN A 558 22.43 -7.16 3.19
C GLN A 558 22.55 -5.68 3.54
N VAL A 559 21.81 -5.24 4.57
CA VAL A 559 21.83 -3.85 5.05
C VAL A 559 23.03 -3.61 5.95
N ARG A 560 23.28 -4.53 6.88
CA ARG A 560 24.39 -4.50 7.83
C ARG A 560 24.61 -5.87 8.47
N ASP A 561 25.82 -6.11 8.96
CA ASP A 561 26.15 -7.22 9.86
C ASP A 561 26.62 -6.63 11.18
N ILE A 562 25.79 -6.69 12.23
CA ILE A 562 26.09 -6.05 13.51
C ILE A 562 27.29 -6.67 14.23
N THR A 563 27.76 -7.84 13.78
CA THR A 563 28.95 -8.51 14.33
C THR A 563 30.25 -8.05 13.68
N LYS A 564 30.17 -7.42 12.51
CA LYS A 564 31.34 -6.93 11.74
C LYS A 564 31.34 -5.42 11.55
N ASP A 565 30.17 -4.84 11.35
CA ASP A 565 29.97 -3.41 11.15
C ASP A 565 29.85 -2.71 12.52
N PRO A 566 30.71 -1.72 12.83
CA PRO A 566 30.67 -1.02 14.09
C PRO A 566 29.50 -0.02 14.10
N VAL A 567 28.33 -0.49 14.54
CA VAL A 567 27.07 0.28 14.52
C VAL A 567 26.61 0.77 15.89
N ILE A 568 27.30 0.39 16.97
CA ILE A 568 26.93 0.76 18.34
C ILE A 568 27.79 1.93 18.81
N GLN A 569 27.18 3.09 19.05
CA GLN A 569 27.88 4.25 19.63
C GLN A 569 28.41 3.93 21.03
N VAL A 570 29.69 4.21 21.27
CA VAL A 570 30.32 4.07 22.59
C VAL A 570 30.06 5.32 23.43
N TYR A 571 29.67 5.10 24.69
CA TYR A 571 29.39 6.15 25.67
C TYR A 571 30.38 6.11 26.83
N ASP A 572 30.77 7.29 27.32
CA ASP A 572 31.57 7.43 28.54
C ASP A 572 30.76 7.14 29.82
N GLU A 573 31.41 7.23 30.99
CA GLU A 573 30.78 7.03 32.30
C GLU A 573 29.64 8.00 32.63
N ASN A 574 29.57 9.13 31.92
CA ASN A 574 28.51 10.14 32.05
C ASN A 574 27.47 10.04 30.93
N PHE A 575 27.47 8.95 30.17
CA PHE A 575 26.61 8.71 29.01
C PHE A 575 26.73 9.78 27.92
N ARG A 576 27.92 10.35 27.74
CA ARG A 576 28.24 11.21 26.59
C ARG A 576 28.85 10.38 25.48
N THR A 577 28.54 10.75 24.24
CA THR A 577 29.09 10.09 23.07
C THR A 577 30.59 10.34 22.97
N THR A 578 31.35 9.28 22.71
CA THR A 578 32.81 9.36 22.52
C THR A 578 33.19 9.63 21.06
N GLY A 579 32.26 9.41 20.12
CA GLY A 579 32.52 9.39 18.67
C GLY A 579 33.05 8.05 18.16
N GLU A 580 33.35 7.10 19.04
CA GLU A 580 33.75 5.75 18.68
C GLU A 580 32.53 4.82 18.53
N PHE A 581 32.65 3.82 17.66
CA PHE A 581 31.64 2.81 17.43
C PHE A 581 32.22 1.41 17.63
N LYS A 582 31.39 0.48 18.06
CA LYS A 582 31.75 -0.94 18.25
C LYS A 582 30.74 -1.89 17.62
N THR A 583 31.16 -3.13 17.43
CA THR A 583 30.33 -4.24 16.97
C THR A 583 29.63 -4.92 18.13
N VAL A 584 28.73 -5.84 17.80
CA VAL A 584 28.18 -6.84 18.72
C VAL A 584 29.03 -8.10 18.65
N GLU A 585 29.49 -8.61 19.77
CA GLU A 585 30.29 -9.83 19.80
C GLU A 585 29.47 -11.04 19.31
N PRO A 586 29.97 -11.91 18.41
CA PRO A 586 29.21 -13.05 17.88
C PRO A 586 28.61 -13.97 18.94
N TRP A 587 29.31 -14.20 20.05
CA TRP A 587 28.83 -15.04 21.15
C TRP A 587 27.58 -14.46 21.84
N VAL A 588 27.37 -13.13 21.77
CA VAL A 588 26.17 -12.47 22.28
C VAL A 588 24.95 -12.87 21.46
N ILE A 589 25.09 -12.93 20.13
CA ILE A 589 24.02 -13.38 19.24
C ILE A 589 23.69 -14.85 19.50
N GLU A 590 24.70 -15.71 19.60
CA GLU A 590 24.52 -17.13 19.93
C GLU A 590 23.79 -17.33 21.27
N LYS A 591 24.16 -16.57 22.31
CA LYS A 591 23.46 -16.63 23.60
C LYS A 591 22.02 -16.14 23.52
N ASN A 592 21.71 -15.14 22.69
CA ASN A 592 20.34 -14.72 22.45
C ASN A 592 19.54 -15.79 21.69
N LYS A 593 20.15 -16.48 20.70
CA LYS A 593 19.51 -17.62 20.01
C LYS A 593 19.20 -18.75 20.99
N GLU A 594 20.15 -19.14 21.84
CA GLU A 594 19.95 -20.15 22.89
C GLU A 594 18.79 -19.75 23.83
N ALA A 595 18.75 -18.49 24.25
CA ALA A 595 17.69 -17.96 25.10
C ALA A 595 16.30 -18.01 24.42
N LEU A 596 16.23 -17.67 23.13
CA LEU A 596 15.01 -17.77 22.32
C LEU A 596 14.56 -19.22 22.08
N ARG A 597 15.50 -20.16 22.00
CA ARG A 597 15.20 -21.59 21.95
C ARG A 597 14.59 -22.04 23.27
N GLU A 598 15.15 -21.60 24.39
CA GLU A 598 14.65 -21.98 25.71
C GLU A 598 13.22 -21.50 25.96
N VAL A 599 12.79 -20.36 25.38
CA VAL A 599 11.39 -19.92 25.39
C VAL A 599 10.42 -21.01 24.89
N VAL A 600 10.86 -21.77 23.87
CA VAL A 600 10.09 -22.84 23.23
C VAL A 600 10.26 -24.19 23.93
N VAL A 601 11.40 -24.42 24.59
CA VAL A 601 11.69 -25.71 25.25
C VAL A 601 11.12 -25.77 26.67
N ASP A 602 11.41 -24.76 27.50
CA ASP A 602 11.01 -24.72 28.92
C ASP A 602 10.60 -23.29 29.36
N GLY A 603 10.10 -22.49 28.43
CA GLY A 603 9.66 -21.12 28.68
C GLY A 603 8.18 -20.88 28.40
N THR A 604 7.85 -19.62 28.11
CA THR A 604 6.45 -19.17 27.92
C THR A 604 5.72 -19.86 26.76
N SER A 605 6.43 -20.52 25.85
CA SER A 605 5.88 -21.11 24.64
C SER A 605 5.93 -22.64 24.61
N ALA A 606 6.45 -23.27 25.67
CA ALA A 606 6.68 -24.71 25.75
C ALA A 606 5.42 -25.55 25.55
N LEU A 607 4.27 -25.08 26.04
CA LEU A 607 2.99 -25.78 25.85
C LEU A 607 2.47 -25.69 24.41
N ILE A 608 2.75 -24.60 23.70
CA ILE A 608 2.23 -24.33 22.36
C ILE A 608 2.93 -25.23 21.34
N PHE A 609 4.25 -25.33 21.45
CA PHE A 609 5.14 -26.05 20.53
C PHE A 609 5.45 -27.49 20.99
N ARG A 610 4.73 -27.99 21.99
CA ARG A 610 4.90 -29.36 22.47
C ARG A 610 4.58 -30.35 21.35
N GLY A 611 5.56 -31.18 21.00
CA GLY A 611 5.40 -32.24 20.00
C GLY A 611 5.74 -31.81 18.57
N GLU A 612 6.14 -30.54 18.36
CA GLU A 612 6.67 -30.10 17.07
C GLU A 612 8.00 -30.79 16.77
N THR A 613 8.16 -31.24 15.52
CA THR A 613 9.34 -32.01 15.08
C THR A 613 10.47 -31.11 14.59
N VAL A 614 10.15 -29.96 14.02
CA VAL A 614 11.13 -28.97 13.59
C VAL A 614 11.51 -28.10 14.79
N PRO A 615 12.79 -28.08 15.21
CA PRO A 615 13.19 -27.24 16.34
C PRO A 615 13.01 -25.77 15.96
N SER A 616 12.18 -25.04 16.71
CA SER A 616 11.97 -23.60 16.54
C SER A 616 12.50 -22.81 17.73
N ALA A 617 12.64 -21.50 17.56
CA ALA A 617 12.92 -20.55 18.62
C ALA A 617 11.95 -19.37 18.48
N GLY A 618 11.68 -18.65 19.57
CA GLY A 618 10.72 -17.57 19.51
C GLY A 618 10.53 -16.80 20.81
N LYS A 619 9.60 -15.86 20.79
CA LYS A 619 9.28 -15.02 21.94
C LYS A 619 7.82 -14.56 21.92
N THR A 620 7.16 -14.72 23.05
CA THR A 620 5.84 -14.11 23.32
C THR A 620 5.99 -12.64 23.68
N GLY A 621 4.99 -11.84 23.30
CA GLY A 621 4.83 -10.47 23.73
C GLY A 621 3.40 -10.17 24.14
N THR A 622 3.28 -9.46 25.25
CA THR A 622 2.05 -8.86 25.74
C THR A 622 2.39 -7.40 26.00
N ALA A 623 1.68 -6.48 25.36
CA ALA A 623 1.99 -5.06 25.42
C ALA A 623 0.78 -4.27 25.91
N GLU A 624 0.86 -3.70 27.11
CA GLU A 624 -0.22 -2.88 27.65
C GLU A 624 -0.37 -1.60 26.82
N TYR A 625 -1.62 -1.18 26.61
CA TYR A 625 -1.90 0.03 25.83
C TYR A 625 -3.12 0.76 26.37
N CYS A 626 -3.22 2.05 26.05
CA CYS A 626 -4.40 2.86 26.30
C CYS A 626 -4.48 3.98 25.25
N ASP A 627 -4.84 3.59 24.04
CA ASP A 627 -5.06 4.52 22.92
C ASP A 627 -6.44 5.19 23.01
N ASN A 628 -6.75 6.07 22.05
CA ASN A 628 -8.05 6.75 21.99
C ASN A 628 -9.22 5.75 21.87
N ILE A 629 -9.04 4.64 21.16
CA ILE A 629 -10.07 3.60 20.99
C ILE A 629 -10.37 2.92 22.34
N ALA A 630 -9.35 2.54 23.10
CA ALA A 630 -9.48 1.94 24.42
C ALA A 630 -10.06 2.92 25.45
N GLN A 631 -9.71 4.21 25.35
CA GLN A 631 -10.27 5.28 26.19
C GLN A 631 -11.76 5.48 25.90
N GLU A 632 -12.16 5.54 24.64
CA GLU A 632 -13.57 5.64 24.22
C GLU A 632 -14.39 4.42 24.67
N LYS A 633 -13.79 3.23 24.65
CA LYS A 633 -14.39 1.99 25.17
C LYS A 633 -14.37 1.91 26.71
N ASN A 634 -13.72 2.85 27.39
CA ASN A 634 -13.54 2.89 28.84
C ASN A 634 -12.95 1.58 29.42
N ILE A 635 -11.91 1.05 28.77
CA ILE A 635 -11.22 -0.20 29.18
C ILE A 635 -9.83 0.04 29.79
N CYS A 636 -9.37 1.30 29.88
CA CYS A 636 -8.09 1.64 30.47
C CYS A 636 -8.14 1.73 32.00
N PHE A 637 -8.00 0.60 32.70
CA PHE A 637 -7.98 0.56 34.16
C PHE A 637 -6.57 0.36 34.71
N PRO A 638 -6.00 1.30 35.50
CA PRO A 638 -4.71 1.12 36.18
C PRO A 638 -4.57 -0.23 36.88
N GLY A 639 -3.53 -1.00 36.54
CA GLY A 639 -3.29 -2.37 37.05
C GLY A 639 -4.04 -3.49 36.32
N SER A 640 -4.85 -3.14 35.32
CA SER A 640 -5.57 -4.08 34.45
C SER A 640 -5.78 -3.46 33.06
N TRP A 641 -4.70 -2.99 32.45
CA TRP A 641 -4.74 -2.40 31.11
C TRP A 641 -5.05 -3.48 30.06
N PRO A 642 -5.73 -3.13 28.96
CA PRO A 642 -5.84 -4.03 27.83
C PRO A 642 -4.46 -4.20 27.18
N ALA A 643 -4.28 -5.31 26.48
CA ALA A 643 -2.98 -5.64 25.89
C ALA A 643 -3.09 -6.15 24.46
N HIS A 644 -2.07 -5.82 23.66
CA HIS A 644 -1.85 -6.42 22.35
C HIS A 644 -1.13 -7.76 22.47
N ALA A 645 -1.49 -8.70 21.59
CA ALA A 645 -0.86 -10.01 21.54
C ALA A 645 0.21 -10.04 20.43
N TRP A 646 1.44 -10.37 20.82
CA TRP A 646 2.58 -10.55 19.94
C TRP A 646 3.15 -11.96 20.06
N TYR A 647 3.61 -12.51 18.95
CA TYR A 647 4.52 -13.64 18.94
C TYR A 647 5.46 -13.53 17.75
N VAL A 648 6.73 -13.82 17.95
CA VAL A 648 7.70 -14.00 16.87
C VAL A 648 8.37 -15.35 17.03
N GLY A 649 8.53 -16.10 15.94
CA GLY A 649 9.28 -17.34 15.96
C GLY A 649 9.96 -17.63 14.63
N TYR A 650 11.06 -18.36 14.67
CA TYR A 650 11.77 -18.83 13.49
C TYR A 650 12.11 -20.30 13.58
N ALA A 651 12.29 -20.93 12.43
CA ALA A 651 12.64 -22.33 12.31
C ALA A 651 13.37 -22.64 10.99
N PRO A 652 14.18 -23.71 10.93
CA PRO A 652 14.72 -24.43 12.09
C PRO A 652 15.59 -23.54 12.99
N TYR A 653 15.83 -23.97 14.24
CA TYR A 653 16.62 -23.24 15.20
C TYR A 653 18.08 -23.08 14.74
N ASP A 654 18.68 -24.18 14.29
CA ASP A 654 20.10 -24.23 13.93
C ASP A 654 20.39 -23.59 12.56
N ASP A 655 19.43 -23.66 11.63
CA ASP A 655 19.59 -23.15 10.26
C ASP A 655 18.31 -22.44 9.78
N PRO A 656 18.01 -21.21 10.24
CA PRO A 656 16.70 -20.60 10.03
C PRO A 656 16.35 -20.39 8.56
N GLU A 657 15.18 -20.88 8.14
CA GLU A 657 14.66 -20.76 6.77
C GLU A 657 13.43 -19.84 6.70
N ILE A 658 12.71 -19.71 7.81
CA ILE A 658 11.53 -18.86 7.94
C ILE A 658 11.48 -18.24 9.34
N ALA A 659 11.17 -16.96 9.39
CA ALA A 659 10.81 -16.21 10.59
C ALA A 659 9.40 -15.64 10.41
N VAL A 660 8.57 -15.69 11.45
CA VAL A 660 7.16 -15.28 11.41
C VAL A 660 6.85 -14.40 12.61
N VAL A 661 6.20 -13.26 12.37
CA VAL A 661 5.57 -12.44 13.39
C VAL A 661 4.05 -12.50 13.25
N VAL A 662 3.36 -12.57 14.38
CA VAL A 662 1.91 -12.40 14.46
C VAL A 662 1.57 -11.34 15.50
N PHE A 663 0.80 -10.35 15.07
CA PHE A 663 0.25 -9.27 15.89
C PHE A 663 -1.26 -9.35 15.91
N VAL A 664 -1.88 -9.18 17.07
CA VAL A 664 -3.32 -8.98 17.21
C VAL A 664 -3.59 -7.82 18.16
N TYR A 665 -4.30 -6.82 17.64
CA TYR A 665 -4.74 -5.67 18.42
C TYR A 665 -5.77 -6.12 19.47
N ASP A 666 -5.69 -5.54 20.67
CA ASP A 666 -6.49 -5.96 21.84
C ASP A 666 -6.50 -7.49 22.05
N GLY A 667 -5.38 -8.15 21.74
CA GLY A 667 -5.25 -9.61 21.69
C GLY A 667 -5.12 -10.33 23.04
N ASP A 668 -5.11 -9.60 24.15
CA ASP A 668 -4.81 -10.10 25.49
C ASP A 668 -3.39 -10.73 25.58
N GLU A 669 -3.26 -12.04 25.41
CA GLU A 669 -2.01 -12.77 25.68
C GLU A 669 -1.37 -13.33 24.42
N GLY A 670 -0.11 -12.96 24.16
CA GLY A 670 0.66 -13.40 22.99
C GLY A 670 0.79 -14.92 22.86
N ALA A 671 0.95 -15.63 23.98
CA ALA A 671 1.04 -17.10 24.02
C ALA A 671 -0.26 -17.80 23.60
N VAL A 672 -1.41 -17.15 23.81
CA VAL A 672 -2.73 -17.74 23.58
C VAL A 672 -3.21 -17.43 22.17
N LEU A 673 -3.04 -16.18 21.72
CA LEU A 673 -3.63 -15.72 20.47
C LEU A 673 -2.64 -15.74 19.29
N SER A 674 -1.40 -15.27 19.49
CA SER A 674 -0.42 -15.14 18.40
C SER A 674 0.46 -16.39 18.26
N GLY A 675 0.83 -17.02 19.36
CA GLY A 675 1.71 -18.21 19.36
C GLY A 675 1.20 -19.40 18.56
N PRO A 676 -0.07 -19.84 18.74
CA PRO A 676 -0.62 -20.95 17.96
C PRO A 676 -0.65 -20.65 16.45
N VAL A 677 -0.89 -19.39 16.07
CA VAL A 677 -0.89 -18.97 14.66
C VAL A 677 0.52 -19.11 14.07
N VAL A 678 1.56 -18.66 14.79
CA VAL A 678 2.95 -18.84 14.34
C VAL A 678 3.31 -20.31 14.21
N ARG A 679 2.94 -21.15 15.18
CA ARG A 679 3.17 -22.60 15.10
C ARG A 679 2.54 -23.20 13.84
N ASP A 680 1.27 -22.90 13.58
CA ASP A 680 0.54 -23.44 12.44
C ASP A 680 1.15 -22.98 11.09
N ILE A 681 1.65 -21.74 11.02
CA ILE A 681 2.35 -21.22 9.83
C ILE A 681 3.70 -21.91 9.63
N LEU A 682 4.49 -22.08 10.69
CA LEU A 682 5.78 -22.78 10.61
C LEU A 682 5.57 -24.23 10.15
N ALA A 683 4.62 -24.96 10.75
CA ALA A 683 4.28 -26.31 10.33
C ALA A 683 3.83 -26.37 8.86
N THR A 684 2.99 -25.42 8.44
CA THR A 684 2.52 -25.35 7.05
C THR A 684 3.65 -25.05 6.07
N TYR A 685 4.59 -24.18 6.41
CA TYR A 685 5.75 -23.90 5.58
C TYR A 685 6.57 -25.17 5.29
N PHE A 686 6.89 -25.96 6.32
CA PHE A 686 7.64 -27.20 6.13
C PHE A 686 6.82 -28.28 5.40
N ALA A 687 5.49 -28.30 5.57
CA ALA A 687 4.61 -29.15 4.79
C ALA A 687 4.63 -28.79 3.29
N LEU A 688 4.49 -27.50 2.96
CA LEU A 688 4.57 -27.02 1.58
C LEU A 688 5.96 -27.28 0.97
N LYS A 689 7.02 -27.06 1.74
CA LYS A 689 8.39 -27.36 1.30
C LYS A 689 8.58 -28.84 0.98
N ALA A 690 8.05 -29.74 1.80
CA ALA A 690 8.11 -31.18 1.54
C ALA A 690 7.35 -31.56 0.26
N VAL A 691 6.16 -30.98 0.05
CA VAL A 691 5.38 -31.15 -1.21
C VAL A 691 6.18 -30.67 -2.42
N ASP A 692 6.81 -29.49 -2.34
CA ASP A 692 7.63 -28.94 -3.43
C ASP A 692 8.88 -29.79 -3.73
N GLN A 693 9.37 -30.53 -2.74
CA GLN A 693 10.47 -31.50 -2.88
C GLN A 693 10.01 -32.90 -3.33
N GLY A 694 8.71 -33.10 -3.52
CA GLY A 694 8.14 -34.40 -3.89
C GLY A 694 8.17 -35.45 -2.77
N LEU A 695 8.26 -35.01 -1.51
CA LEU A 695 8.23 -35.88 -0.32
C LEU A 695 6.79 -35.98 0.21
N ASP A 696 6.27 -37.20 0.36
CA ASP A 696 4.92 -37.46 0.87
C ASP A 696 4.89 -37.36 2.41
N PHE A 697 4.00 -36.55 2.97
CA PHE A 697 3.97 -36.19 4.41
C PHE A 697 3.36 -37.27 5.33
N ASN A 698 3.19 -38.49 4.81
CA ASN A 698 2.59 -39.64 5.49
C ASN A 698 3.62 -40.69 5.97
N GLN A 699 4.91 -40.35 6.06
CA GLN A 699 5.95 -41.22 6.63
C GLN A 699 6.58 -40.66 7.89
#